data_AF-A0A3B3HC73-F1
#
_entry.id   AF-A0A3B3HC73-F1
#
_cell.length_a   1.000
_cell.length_b   1.000
_cell.length_c   1.000
_cell.angle_alpha   90.00
_cell.angle_beta   90.00
_cell.angle_gamma   90.00
#
_symmetry.space_group_name_H-M   'P 1'
#
loop_
_entity.id
_entity.type
_entity.pdbx_description
1 polymer ?
#
loop_
_entity_poly.entity_id
_entity_poly.type
_entity_poly.pdbx_seq_one_letter_code
_entity_poly.pdbx_strand_id
1 'polypeptide(L)'
;MHNPAAETVAAYPSGSVVLDKDANPETTLGSAYSPVDYMSITSFPRLPEDDMASGENTLKSRKDDDNILSEQDTDPDLFLRSARLQRLPSSASDLASHDIASLRETNTDPFTEECACQRDGLTVIITACLTFATGVTVALIMQIYFGDPQVYSQGAVVTDAARCTSLGFDVLGKQGSSVDAAVAAALCLGIVHPHTSGIGGGGVMLVHNIRKNETRVIDFRETAPFAIHEDMLQTNLDINTGLLVGVPGMLSGMHQAHQLYGRMSWKNVVAMAADVARNGFNVTHDFAEALSNVKNDNMSEAFQNLFLPNGNVPPSGLFIQRHDLADILEAVAVKGISEFYSGKIAQEMVTAVQKKGGVLTEEDLGNYSIVLQEPAEVTYQGHHVMASSAPHAGVALIAALNILEGYNITSQMSRNSTVHWIAEALKIALGLASGLGDPLYDSSVTETVDKMLSKSQASLLRQLISDSEANPVSHYTSAFSLEKGAAAAQVMVMGPDDHIVSVMSSLNKPFGSGIVTSSGILLNSQILDFSWANKTLSSSPNPHNNLQPGKRPMSFLMPTAVRPAVGLCGTYVAVGSSNGEKALSAITQVLMNVLSSRKNMNDSLAYGRLHPQLQPDTLLVDSEFSEDEVELLQVKGHKVERMDVLSLVEATRRTNDLIIAVKDPRSADASALSLPNVP
;
A
#
# COMPACT_ATOMS: atom_id res chain seq x y z
N MET A 1 24.70 37.16 51.38
CA MET A 1 25.81 37.45 52.33
C MET A 1 26.33 36.13 52.87
N HIS A 2 27.64 36.03 53.12
CA HIS A 2 28.38 34.95 53.79
C HIS A 2 28.33 33.51 53.20
N ASN A 3 29.41 33.20 52.46
CA ASN A 3 30.16 31.92 52.54
C ASN A 3 31.23 32.09 53.66
N PRO A 4 31.82 31.04 54.29
CA PRO A 4 32.82 30.12 53.68
C PRO A 4 32.62 28.62 54.07
N ALA A 5 32.96 27.60 53.26
CA ALA A 5 34.27 27.09 52.77
C ALA A 5 35.18 26.37 53.80
N ALA A 6 35.53 25.08 53.54
CA ALA A 6 36.86 24.46 53.75
C ALA A 6 36.92 22.98 53.26
N GLU A 7 38.12 22.50 52.89
CA GLU A 7 38.42 21.24 52.18
C GLU A 7 39.05 20.13 53.07
N THR A 8 39.13 18.89 52.55
CA THR A 8 40.25 17.89 52.66
C THR A 8 39.77 16.59 51.98
N VAL A 9 40.31 16.06 50.87
CA VAL A 9 41.68 15.72 50.37
C VAL A 9 42.24 14.37 50.87
N ALA A 10 42.03 13.35 50.02
CA ALA A 10 42.89 12.22 49.60
C ALA A 10 43.75 11.38 50.58
N ALA A 11 43.72 10.04 50.40
CA ALA A 11 44.91 9.23 50.01
C ALA A 11 44.58 7.76 49.67
N TYR A 12 45.24 7.21 48.63
CA TYR A 12 45.44 5.77 48.41
C TYR A 12 46.57 5.24 49.35
N PRO A 13 46.77 3.91 49.44
CA PRO A 13 48.00 3.38 48.85
C PRO A 13 47.84 2.04 48.09
N SER A 14 48.95 1.61 47.49
CA SER A 14 49.03 0.66 46.37
C SER A 14 49.87 -0.60 46.64
N GLY A 15 49.61 -1.64 45.82
CA GLY A 15 50.59 -2.67 45.40
C GLY A 15 50.62 -3.99 46.20
N SER A 16 51.13 -5.11 45.65
CA SER A 16 51.50 -5.48 44.27
C SER A 16 52.05 -6.94 44.24
N VAL A 17 52.32 -7.49 43.04
CA VAL A 17 53.21 -8.68 42.74
C VAL A 17 52.59 -10.10 42.91
N VAL A 18 52.74 -11.12 42.01
CA VAL A 18 53.02 -11.24 40.54
C VAL A 18 53.06 -12.75 40.10
N LEU A 19 53.21 -13.03 38.77
CA LEU A 19 53.74 -14.24 38.06
C LEU A 19 52.78 -15.30 37.42
N ASP A 20 52.69 -15.24 36.07
CA ASP A 20 52.78 -16.29 35.01
C ASP A 20 51.83 -17.52 34.98
N LYS A 21 51.52 -18.14 33.80
CA LYS A 21 52.35 -18.31 32.58
C LYS A 21 51.58 -18.66 31.26
N ASP A 22 52.13 -18.24 30.12
CA ASP A 22 52.08 -18.70 28.68
C ASP A 22 51.05 -19.78 28.22
N ALA A 23 50.53 -19.82 26.98
CA ALA A 23 51.22 -19.68 25.69
C ALA A 23 50.26 -19.62 24.46
N ASN A 24 50.74 -19.05 23.35
CA ASN A 24 50.23 -19.20 21.96
C ASN A 24 51.23 -20.08 21.17
N PRO A 25 50.96 -20.65 19.95
CA PRO A 25 50.98 -19.83 18.73
C PRO A 25 50.17 -20.31 17.47
N GLU A 26 50.10 -19.36 16.54
CA GLU A 26 49.80 -19.31 15.09
C GLU A 26 49.85 -20.58 14.19
N THR A 27 49.01 -20.60 13.13
CA THR A 27 49.36 -20.72 11.67
C THR A 27 48.09 -20.71 10.77
N THR A 28 47.78 -19.63 10.02
CA THR A 28 48.07 -19.34 8.58
C THR A 28 47.23 -20.04 7.49
N LEU A 29 46.65 -19.20 6.59
CA LEU A 29 46.42 -19.38 5.13
C LEU A 29 45.38 -20.39 4.59
N GLY A 30 44.50 -19.90 3.69
CA GLY A 30 44.32 -20.56 2.37
C GLY A 30 42.90 -20.78 1.81
N SER A 31 42.58 -20.01 0.75
CA SER A 31 41.76 -20.36 -0.45
C SER A 31 40.29 -20.82 -0.35
N ALA A 32 39.49 -20.24 -1.26
CA ALA A 32 38.19 -20.75 -1.71
C ALA A 32 38.28 -22.11 -2.43
N TYR A 33 37.19 -22.89 -2.43
CA TYR A 33 36.43 -23.30 -3.63
C TYR A 33 35.23 -24.20 -3.23
N SER A 34 34.12 -24.08 -3.95
CA SER A 34 33.01 -25.07 -3.94
C SER A 34 33.37 -26.22 -4.90
N PRO A 35 32.81 -27.44 -4.73
CA PRO A 35 31.60 -27.74 -5.49
C PRO A 35 30.53 -28.56 -4.78
N VAL A 36 29.28 -28.22 -5.14
CA VAL A 36 28.08 -29.04 -5.27
C VAL A 36 28.27 -30.57 -5.21
N ASP A 37 27.48 -31.24 -4.38
CA ASP A 37 27.16 -32.67 -4.53
C ASP A 37 25.63 -32.84 -4.70
N TYR A 38 25.22 -33.61 -5.71
CA TYR A 38 23.82 -33.96 -5.97
C TYR A 38 23.40 -35.13 -5.08
N MET A 39 22.27 -35.02 -4.37
CA MET A 39 21.59 -36.21 -3.81
C MET A 39 20.14 -36.32 -4.26
N SER A 40 19.76 -37.55 -4.58
CA SER A 40 18.57 -37.92 -5.32
C SER A 40 17.32 -38.10 -4.46
N ILE A 41 16.18 -37.68 -5.01
CA ILE A 41 14.83 -37.96 -4.52
C ILE A 41 14.58 -39.48 -4.48
N THR A 42 14.11 -40.01 -3.34
CA THR A 42 13.00 -41.01 -3.24
C THR A 42 12.73 -41.42 -1.79
N SER A 43 11.63 -40.94 -1.19
CA SER A 43 10.92 -41.64 -0.09
C SER A 43 9.55 -41.01 0.20
N PHE A 44 8.47 -41.66 -0.25
CA PHE A 44 7.11 -41.32 0.16
C PHE A 44 6.76 -42.01 1.50
N PRO A 45 6.13 -41.33 2.47
CA PRO A 45 5.49 -41.97 3.62
C PRO A 45 4.20 -42.70 3.23
N ARG A 46 3.91 -43.83 3.88
CA ARG A 46 2.66 -44.59 3.70
C ARG A 46 1.54 -44.03 4.59
N LEU A 47 0.30 -44.10 4.09
CA LEU A 47 -0.92 -43.93 4.90
C LEU A 47 -1.25 -45.24 5.66
N PRO A 48 -1.91 -45.19 6.84
CA PRO A 48 -2.47 -46.36 7.51
C PRO A 48 -3.85 -46.76 6.95
N GLU A 49 -4.22 -48.04 7.10
CA GLU A 49 -5.52 -48.59 6.71
C GLU A 49 -6.53 -48.58 7.88
N ASP A 50 -7.83 -48.66 7.55
CA ASP A 50 -8.96 -48.67 8.49
C ASP A 50 -9.14 -49.99 9.26
N ASP A 51 -9.73 -49.91 10.45
CA ASP A 51 -10.28 -51.05 11.21
C ASP A 51 -11.77 -50.83 11.53
N MET A 52 -12.59 -51.89 11.45
CA MET A 52 -14.05 -51.85 11.68
C MET A 52 -14.48 -52.60 12.95
N ALA A 53 -15.52 -52.11 13.65
CA ALA A 53 -16.79 -52.86 13.95
C ALA A 53 -17.59 -52.35 15.19
N SER A 54 -18.93 -52.55 15.15
CA SER A 54 -19.96 -52.35 16.22
C SER A 54 -20.18 -50.90 16.73
N GLY A 55 -21.32 -50.42 17.25
CA GLY A 55 -22.68 -50.92 17.55
C GLY A 55 -23.32 -49.94 18.57
N GLU A 56 -24.62 -49.68 18.70
CA GLU A 56 -25.85 -50.18 18.04
C GLU A 56 -27.01 -49.14 18.16
N ASN A 57 -28.12 -49.33 17.42
CA ASN A 57 -29.51 -48.86 17.69
C ASN A 57 -29.82 -47.48 18.31
N THR A 58 -30.58 -46.63 17.59
CA THR A 58 -31.96 -46.26 18.02
C THR A 58 -32.86 -45.80 16.87
N LEU A 59 -34.18 -45.74 17.11
CA LEU A 59 -35.26 -45.91 16.12
C LEU A 59 -36.21 -44.69 15.98
N LYS A 60 -36.94 -44.65 14.84
CA LYS A 60 -38.13 -43.83 14.44
C LYS A 60 -37.81 -42.48 13.77
N SER A 61 -38.20 -42.21 12.51
CA SER A 61 -39.56 -42.24 11.88
C SER A 61 -40.51 -41.26 12.56
N ARG A 62 -41.34 -40.43 11.90
CA ARG A 62 -42.03 -40.39 10.58
C ARG A 62 -42.71 -38.97 10.54
N LYS A 63 -43.31 -38.38 9.50
CA LYS A 63 -43.66 -38.76 8.13
C LYS A 63 -44.03 -37.48 7.32
N ASP A 64 -43.49 -37.37 6.12
CA ASP A 64 -43.98 -36.87 4.79
C ASP A 64 -44.88 -35.62 4.59
N ASP A 65 -44.85 -35.24 3.30
CA ASP A 65 -45.78 -34.45 2.47
C ASP A 65 -45.51 -32.93 2.33
N ASP A 66 -45.43 -32.30 1.15
CA ASP A 66 -45.04 -32.66 -0.24
C ASP A 66 -45.40 -31.44 -1.11
N ASN A 67 -44.47 -30.90 -1.92
CA ASN A 67 -44.63 -30.79 -3.39
C ASN A 67 -43.67 -29.80 -4.09
N ILE A 68 -42.91 -30.37 -5.04
CA ILE A 68 -42.72 -29.90 -6.43
C ILE A 68 -42.24 -28.44 -6.65
N LEU A 69 -40.97 -28.31 -7.03
CA LEU A 69 -40.61 -27.94 -8.41
C LEU A 69 -39.21 -28.47 -8.77
N SER A 70 -38.96 -28.72 -10.05
CA SER A 70 -37.89 -29.56 -10.59
C SER A 70 -36.54 -28.87 -10.79
N GLU A 71 -35.46 -29.64 -10.60
CA GLU A 71 -34.20 -29.76 -11.40
C GLU A 71 -33.65 -28.50 -12.13
N GLN A 72 -32.35 -28.23 -12.15
CA GLN A 72 -31.26 -29.19 -12.34
C GLN A 72 -29.89 -28.59 -11.91
N ASP A 73 -29.15 -29.24 -11.01
CA ASP A 73 -27.75 -28.90 -10.67
C ASP A 73 -26.78 -29.78 -11.46
N THR A 74 -25.68 -29.20 -11.97
CA THR A 74 -24.65 -29.93 -12.74
C THR A 74 -23.40 -30.20 -11.91
N ASP A 75 -23.20 -31.47 -11.54
CA ASP A 75 -22.03 -31.97 -10.79
C ASP A 75 -20.88 -32.41 -11.74
N PRO A 76 -19.64 -31.87 -11.62
CA PRO A 76 -18.63 -31.96 -12.67
C PRO A 76 -17.64 -33.14 -12.54
N ASP A 77 -18.12 -34.39 -12.37
CA ASP A 77 -17.24 -35.54 -12.08
C ASP A 77 -17.34 -36.73 -13.09
N LEU A 78 -17.91 -36.49 -14.27
CA LEU A 78 -18.26 -37.55 -15.25
C LEU A 78 -17.41 -37.59 -16.55
N PHE A 79 -16.20 -37.02 -16.56
CA PHE A 79 -15.33 -37.01 -17.76
C PHE A 79 -14.05 -37.88 -17.70
N LEU A 80 -13.69 -38.46 -16.55
CA LEU A 80 -12.40 -39.16 -16.37
C LEU A 80 -12.47 -40.68 -16.13
N ARG A 81 -13.54 -41.37 -16.56
CA ARG A 81 -13.69 -42.84 -16.41
C ARG A 81 -14.21 -43.59 -17.64
N SER A 82 -13.58 -43.45 -18.82
CA SER A 82 -13.84 -44.36 -19.96
C SER A 82 -12.74 -44.45 -21.03
N ALA A 83 -11.48 -44.72 -20.65
CA ALA A 83 -10.44 -45.09 -21.62
C ALA A 83 -9.34 -46.00 -21.05
N ARG A 84 -9.51 -47.34 -21.16
CA ARG A 84 -8.36 -48.27 -21.06
C ARG A 84 -8.54 -49.53 -21.92
N LEU A 85 -7.57 -49.70 -22.82
CA LEU A 85 -7.03 -50.97 -23.33
C LEU A 85 -7.99 -51.94 -24.05
N GLN A 86 -7.98 -51.87 -25.39
CA GLN A 86 -8.16 -53.05 -26.24
C GLN A 86 -6.82 -53.44 -26.88
N ARG A 87 -6.46 -54.72 -26.74
CA ARG A 87 -5.29 -55.34 -27.37
C ARG A 87 -5.62 -55.66 -28.83
N LEU A 88 -4.68 -55.39 -29.74
CA LEU A 88 -4.71 -55.94 -31.10
C LEU A 88 -4.35 -57.44 -31.06
N PRO A 89 -5.17 -58.35 -31.62
CA PRO A 89 -4.83 -59.76 -31.72
C PRO A 89 -3.91 -60.05 -32.92
N SER A 90 -3.08 -61.08 -32.77
CA SER A 90 -2.16 -61.59 -33.79
C SER A 90 -2.91 -62.26 -34.95
N SER A 91 -2.38 -62.11 -36.17
CA SER A 91 -2.75 -62.94 -37.32
C SER A 91 -2.32 -64.40 -37.12
N ALA A 92 -3.20 -65.36 -37.42
CA ALA A 92 -2.83 -66.73 -37.80
C ALA A 92 -4.02 -67.48 -38.44
N SER A 93 -3.76 -68.05 -39.63
CA SER A 93 -4.37 -69.25 -40.23
C SER A 93 -5.80 -69.27 -40.80
N ASP A 94 -5.88 -69.92 -41.97
CA ASP A 94 -6.97 -70.74 -42.52
C ASP A 94 -8.29 -70.06 -43.01
N LEU A 95 -8.89 -70.43 -44.16
CA LEU A 95 -8.46 -71.29 -45.29
C LEU A 95 -9.35 -71.01 -46.53
N ALA A 96 -8.81 -71.26 -47.73
CA ALA A 96 -9.52 -71.60 -48.98
C ALA A 96 -10.66 -70.70 -49.52
N SER A 97 -10.42 -70.10 -50.68
CA SER A 97 -11.24 -70.37 -51.88
C SER A 97 -10.39 -70.30 -53.16
N HIS A 98 -10.75 -71.10 -54.16
CA HIS A 98 -10.00 -71.21 -55.41
C HIS A 98 -10.35 -70.06 -56.35
N ASP A 99 -9.33 -69.46 -56.97
CA ASP A 99 -9.46 -69.04 -58.37
C ASP A 99 -8.13 -69.26 -59.13
N ILE A 100 -8.26 -69.78 -60.35
CA ILE A 100 -7.13 -70.24 -61.16
C ILE A 100 -6.73 -69.11 -62.11
N ALA A 101 -5.58 -68.48 -61.86
CA ALA A 101 -4.91 -67.58 -62.79
C ALA A 101 -3.45 -68.03 -62.99
N SER A 102 -3.00 -68.00 -64.24
CA SER A 102 -1.77 -68.67 -64.70
C SER A 102 -0.49 -68.10 -64.07
N LEU A 103 0.30 -68.99 -63.45
CA LEU A 103 1.71 -68.73 -63.16
C LEU A 103 2.48 -68.43 -64.46
N ARG A 104 3.22 -67.33 -64.47
CA ARG A 104 4.15 -66.98 -65.53
C ARG A 104 5.55 -66.93 -64.91
N GLU A 105 6.43 -67.84 -65.33
CA GLU A 105 7.82 -67.86 -64.85
C GLU A 105 8.54 -66.57 -65.27
N THR A 106 8.94 -65.75 -64.30
CA THR A 106 9.89 -64.65 -64.49
C THR A 106 11.28 -65.12 -64.07
N ASN A 107 12.09 -65.42 -65.08
CA ASN A 107 13.43 -65.97 -64.92
C ASN A 107 14.44 -64.83 -64.64
N THR A 108 14.36 -64.22 -63.46
CA THR A 108 15.22 -63.10 -63.03
C THR A 108 15.61 -63.24 -61.56
N ASP A 109 16.91 -63.33 -61.31
CA ASP A 109 17.55 -63.37 -59.99
C ASP A 109 17.41 -62.01 -59.28
N PRO A 110 16.87 -61.93 -58.05
CA PRO A 110 16.63 -60.66 -57.36
C PRO A 110 17.86 -60.06 -56.67
N PHE A 111 19.07 -60.63 -56.82
CA PHE A 111 20.27 -60.17 -56.10
C PHE A 111 21.32 -59.41 -56.93
N THR A 112 20.98 -58.97 -58.15
CA THR A 112 21.88 -58.15 -58.98
C THR A 112 21.28 -56.81 -59.39
N GLU A 113 21.02 -55.91 -58.44
CA GLU A 113 21.12 -54.46 -58.66
C GLU A 113 21.33 -53.65 -57.36
N GLU A 114 22.47 -52.96 -57.33
CA GLU A 114 22.94 -51.84 -56.50
C GLU A 114 22.27 -51.51 -55.14
N CYS A 115 23.02 -51.77 -54.05
CA CYS A 115 22.68 -51.35 -52.70
C CYS A 115 22.93 -49.84 -52.46
N ALA A 116 21.96 -48.99 -52.83
CA ALA A 116 22.10 -47.53 -52.77
C ALA A 116 21.06 -46.76 -51.92
N CYS A 117 20.03 -47.42 -51.37
CA CYS A 117 18.86 -46.72 -50.77
C CYS A 117 18.79 -46.65 -49.22
N GLN A 118 19.91 -46.75 -48.50
CA GLN A 118 19.90 -46.70 -47.02
C GLN A 118 20.54 -45.44 -46.39
N ARG A 119 21.27 -44.61 -47.14
CA ARG A 119 21.87 -43.36 -46.62
C ARG A 119 20.85 -42.21 -46.50
N ASP A 120 19.90 -42.12 -47.42
CA ASP A 120 19.00 -40.96 -47.50
C ASP A 120 18.00 -40.94 -46.34
N GLY A 121 17.40 -42.08 -46.00
CA GLY A 121 16.46 -42.19 -44.87
C GLY A 121 17.06 -41.77 -43.53
N LEU A 122 18.29 -42.22 -43.23
CA LEU A 122 19.00 -41.81 -42.02
C LEU A 122 19.33 -40.31 -42.03
N THR A 123 19.74 -39.78 -43.18
CA THR A 123 20.06 -38.35 -43.34
C THR A 123 18.82 -37.47 -43.15
N VAL A 124 17.66 -37.89 -43.66
CA VAL A 124 16.36 -37.22 -43.46
C VAL A 124 15.92 -37.26 -41.99
N ILE A 125 16.09 -38.38 -41.30
CA ILE A 125 15.77 -38.49 -39.86
C ILE A 125 16.69 -37.56 -39.04
N ILE A 126 18.00 -37.57 -39.31
CA ILE A 126 18.96 -36.72 -38.60
C ILE A 126 18.68 -35.23 -38.85
N THR A 127 18.38 -34.82 -40.10
CA THR A 127 18.05 -33.42 -40.37
C THR A 127 16.69 -33.02 -39.77
N ALA A 128 15.69 -33.89 -39.76
CA ALA A 128 14.41 -33.63 -39.07
C ALA A 128 14.59 -33.49 -37.54
N CYS A 129 15.39 -34.36 -36.92
CA CYS A 129 15.70 -34.26 -35.49
C CYS A 129 16.50 -32.99 -35.17
N LEU A 130 17.48 -32.62 -36.00
CA LEU A 130 18.27 -31.40 -35.82
C LEU A 130 17.41 -30.13 -36.01
N THR A 131 16.55 -30.06 -37.02
CA THR A 131 15.67 -28.90 -37.23
C THR A 131 14.60 -28.77 -36.16
N PHE A 132 14.08 -29.89 -35.64
CA PHE A 132 13.20 -29.88 -34.48
C PHE A 132 13.93 -29.41 -33.22
N ALA A 133 15.13 -29.95 -32.95
CA ALA A 133 15.92 -29.57 -31.78
C ALA A 133 16.35 -28.08 -31.82
N THR A 134 16.76 -27.55 -32.98
CA THR A 134 17.06 -26.12 -33.13
C THR A 134 15.81 -25.26 -33.04
N GLY A 135 14.69 -25.70 -33.60
CA GLY A 135 13.40 -25.02 -33.44
C GLY A 135 12.97 -24.90 -31.97
N VAL A 136 13.04 -26.00 -31.21
CA VAL A 136 12.70 -26.03 -29.78
C VAL A 136 13.67 -25.20 -28.94
N THR A 137 14.98 -25.28 -29.19
CA THR A 137 15.97 -24.47 -28.45
C THR A 137 15.86 -22.98 -28.77
N VAL A 138 15.60 -22.59 -30.02
CA VAL A 138 15.30 -21.19 -30.37
C VAL A 138 14.01 -20.73 -29.71
N ALA A 139 12.95 -21.54 -29.70
CA ALA A 139 11.70 -21.20 -29.02
C ALA A 139 11.89 -21.03 -27.50
N LEU A 140 12.64 -21.91 -26.84
CA LEU A 140 12.96 -21.81 -25.41
C LEU A 140 13.83 -20.59 -25.10
N ILE A 141 14.85 -20.30 -25.92
CA ILE A 141 15.68 -19.09 -25.76
C ILE A 141 14.81 -17.83 -25.94
N MET A 142 13.95 -17.79 -26.95
CA MET A 142 12.99 -16.69 -27.13
C MET A 142 12.04 -16.56 -25.94
N GLN A 143 11.57 -17.67 -25.36
CA GLN A 143 10.70 -17.65 -24.18
C GLN A 143 11.42 -17.25 -22.89
N ILE A 144 12.74 -17.50 -22.78
CA ILE A 144 13.57 -17.04 -21.66
C ILE A 144 13.91 -15.54 -21.78
N TYR A 145 14.13 -15.03 -22.99
CA TYR A 145 14.48 -13.62 -23.23
C TYR A 145 13.28 -12.67 -23.39
N PHE A 146 12.13 -13.17 -23.86
CA PHE A 146 10.94 -12.38 -24.20
C PHE A 146 9.62 -12.91 -23.59
N GLY A 147 9.64 -14.05 -22.90
CA GLY A 147 8.48 -14.56 -22.17
C GLY A 147 8.38 -14.02 -20.74
N ASP A 148 7.25 -14.26 -20.09
CA ASP A 148 7.03 -13.84 -18.71
C ASP A 148 8.04 -14.51 -17.74
N PRO A 149 8.59 -13.77 -16.76
CA PRO A 149 9.59 -14.31 -15.84
C PRO A 149 9.01 -15.46 -15.00
N GLN A 150 9.68 -16.62 -15.06
CA GLN A 150 9.34 -17.83 -14.29
C GLN A 150 9.55 -17.67 -12.76
N VAL A 151 10.12 -16.54 -12.31
CA VAL A 151 10.31 -16.21 -10.90
C VAL A 151 9.10 -15.38 -10.43
N TYR A 152 8.06 -16.06 -9.98
CA TYR A 152 6.90 -15.41 -9.36
C TYR A 152 7.31 -14.74 -8.05
N SER A 153 7.07 -13.44 -7.96
CA SER A 153 7.36 -12.71 -6.73
C SER A 153 6.26 -12.95 -5.70
N GLN A 154 6.63 -13.50 -4.55
CA GLN A 154 5.69 -13.90 -3.48
C GLN A 154 5.22 -12.74 -2.59
N GLY A 155 5.81 -11.55 -2.74
CA GLY A 155 5.41 -10.38 -1.99
C GLY A 155 6.06 -9.10 -2.47
N ALA A 156 5.48 -7.97 -2.14
CA ALA A 156 5.86 -6.66 -2.61
C ALA A 156 5.67 -5.63 -1.50
N VAL A 157 6.64 -4.73 -1.35
CA VAL A 157 6.61 -3.60 -0.42
C VAL A 157 7.05 -2.35 -1.17
N VAL A 158 6.30 -1.26 -1.02
CA VAL A 158 6.72 0.08 -1.47
C VAL A 158 6.36 1.11 -0.40
N THR A 159 7.26 2.06 -0.19
CA THR A 159 7.13 3.16 0.77
C THR A 159 7.92 4.38 0.32
N ASP A 160 7.61 5.58 0.86
CA ASP A 160 8.35 6.82 0.54
C ASP A 160 9.84 6.82 0.94
N ALA A 161 10.32 5.86 1.74
CA ALA A 161 11.73 5.79 2.15
C ALA A 161 12.34 4.40 1.94
N ALA A 162 13.43 4.33 1.18
CA ALA A 162 14.12 3.06 0.87
C ALA A 162 14.45 2.20 2.10
N ARG A 163 14.84 2.82 3.22
CA ARG A 163 15.13 2.11 4.48
C ARG A 163 13.90 1.39 5.05
N CYS A 164 12.72 1.97 4.90
CA CYS A 164 11.48 1.42 5.42
C CYS A 164 10.86 0.39 4.49
N THR A 165 11.08 0.54 3.17
CA THR A 165 10.83 -0.53 2.20
C THR A 165 11.64 -1.78 2.53
N SER A 166 12.96 -1.62 2.79
CA SER A 166 13.81 -2.73 3.22
C SER A 166 13.31 -3.38 4.52
N LEU A 167 12.87 -2.58 5.50
CA LEU A 167 12.37 -3.13 6.76
C LEU A 167 11.08 -3.96 6.57
N GLY A 168 10.11 -3.47 5.81
CA GLY A 168 8.90 -4.22 5.51
C GLY A 168 9.20 -5.51 4.72
N PHE A 169 10.16 -5.44 3.80
CA PHE A 169 10.65 -6.59 3.03
C PHE A 169 11.33 -7.64 3.93
N ASP A 170 12.17 -7.20 4.89
CA ASP A 170 12.79 -8.08 5.90
C ASP A 170 11.75 -8.76 6.79
N VAL A 171 10.64 -8.10 7.11
CA VAL A 171 9.52 -8.69 7.88
C VAL A 171 8.82 -9.78 7.08
N LEU A 172 8.50 -9.54 5.80
CA LEU A 172 7.94 -10.59 4.92
C LEU A 172 8.92 -11.77 4.76
N GLY A 173 10.22 -11.49 4.57
CA GLY A 173 11.27 -12.51 4.48
C GLY A 173 11.43 -13.35 5.76
N LYS A 174 11.12 -12.78 6.93
CA LYS A 174 11.02 -13.47 8.23
C LYS A 174 9.65 -14.14 8.47
N GLN A 175 8.88 -14.37 7.40
CA GLN A 175 7.56 -15.00 7.40
C GLN A 175 6.45 -14.23 8.14
N GLY A 176 6.64 -12.92 8.43
CA GLY A 176 5.58 -12.06 8.93
C GLY A 176 4.40 -11.91 7.96
N SER A 177 3.25 -11.43 8.45
CA SER A 177 2.11 -11.13 7.59
C SER A 177 2.32 -9.84 6.78
N SER A 178 1.48 -9.60 5.77
CA SER A 178 1.47 -8.31 5.07
C SER A 178 1.23 -7.14 6.02
N VAL A 179 0.44 -7.36 7.07
CA VAL A 179 0.14 -6.34 8.08
C VAL A 179 1.31 -6.16 9.07
N ASP A 180 2.03 -7.21 9.45
CA ASP A 180 3.28 -7.06 10.22
C ASP A 180 4.30 -6.19 9.47
N ALA A 181 4.46 -6.46 8.17
CA ALA A 181 5.36 -5.70 7.31
C ALA A 181 4.90 -4.24 7.16
N ALA A 182 3.60 -4.01 6.98
CA ALA A 182 3.04 -2.66 6.91
C ALA A 182 3.19 -1.89 8.23
N VAL A 183 3.01 -2.54 9.39
CA VAL A 183 3.21 -1.95 10.72
C VAL A 183 4.67 -1.55 10.94
N ALA A 184 5.62 -2.45 10.67
CA ALA A 184 7.05 -2.13 10.81
C ALA A 184 7.47 -0.99 9.88
N ALA A 185 7.01 -1.01 8.61
CA ALA A 185 7.28 0.04 7.63
C ALA A 185 6.68 1.40 8.03
N ALA A 186 5.44 1.44 8.53
CA ALA A 186 4.80 2.68 8.97
C ALA A 186 5.50 3.30 10.20
N LEU A 187 5.88 2.47 11.18
CA LEU A 187 6.68 2.92 12.32
C LEU A 187 8.08 3.40 11.91
N CYS A 188 8.69 2.75 10.91
CA CYS A 188 9.95 3.21 10.31
C CYS A 188 9.80 4.56 9.61
N LEU A 189 8.72 4.81 8.87
CA LEU A 189 8.50 6.12 8.24
C LEU A 189 8.40 7.24 9.29
N GLY A 190 7.80 6.95 10.46
CA GLY A 190 7.82 7.86 11.61
C GLY A 190 9.19 8.14 12.23
N ILE A 191 10.21 7.34 11.90
CA ILE A 191 11.61 7.54 12.29
C ILE A 191 12.37 8.29 11.18
N VAL A 192 12.24 7.82 9.94
CA VAL A 192 13.05 8.24 8.79
C VAL A 192 12.51 9.49 8.10
N HIS A 193 11.19 9.61 7.97
CA HIS A 193 10.46 10.78 7.45
C HIS A 193 9.64 11.46 8.57
N PRO A 194 10.28 11.99 9.64
CA PRO A 194 9.58 12.61 10.76
C PRO A 194 8.88 13.94 10.39
N HIS A 195 9.07 14.41 9.16
CA HIS A 195 8.36 15.56 8.62
C HIS A 195 6.93 15.21 8.20
N THR A 196 6.64 13.98 7.74
CA THR A 196 5.27 13.59 7.32
C THR A 196 4.53 12.77 8.37
N SER A 197 5.18 11.83 9.06
CA SER A 197 4.51 10.85 9.94
C SER A 197 5.26 10.65 11.26
N GLY A 198 4.62 10.04 12.26
CA GLY A 198 5.21 9.75 13.56
C GLY A 198 4.22 9.17 14.57
N ILE A 199 4.73 8.62 15.68
CA ILE A 199 3.87 8.06 16.75
C ILE A 199 2.99 9.12 17.45
N GLY A 200 3.33 10.40 17.32
CA GLY A 200 2.49 11.53 17.76
C GLY A 200 1.43 12.00 16.74
N GLY A 201 1.18 11.22 15.68
CA GLY A 201 0.12 11.48 14.68
C GLY A 201 -0.91 10.36 14.56
N GLY A 202 -1.51 10.23 13.38
CA GLY A 202 -2.56 9.26 13.10
C GLY A 202 -2.66 8.94 11.60
N GLY A 203 -3.78 8.33 11.19
CA GLY A 203 -3.95 7.89 9.81
C GLY A 203 -5.02 6.83 9.60
N VAL A 204 -4.92 6.13 8.47
CA VAL A 204 -5.90 5.12 8.02
C VAL A 204 -5.17 3.95 7.37
N MET A 205 -5.59 2.72 7.70
CA MET A 205 -5.15 1.50 7.03
C MET A 205 -6.34 0.79 6.40
N LEU A 206 -6.22 0.38 5.14
CA LEU A 206 -7.15 -0.53 4.47
C LEU A 206 -6.46 -1.89 4.32
N VAL A 207 -7.13 -2.95 4.78
CA VAL A 207 -6.72 -4.35 4.60
C VAL A 207 -7.81 -5.11 3.86
N HIS A 208 -7.48 -5.66 2.68
CA HIS A 208 -8.35 -6.60 1.95
C HIS A 208 -7.77 -8.02 2.02
N ASN A 209 -8.57 -8.98 2.44
CA ASN A 209 -8.25 -10.40 2.44
C ASN A 209 -8.85 -11.07 1.19
N ILE A 210 -8.00 -11.46 0.24
CA ILE A 210 -8.43 -12.02 -1.05
C ILE A 210 -9.17 -13.35 -0.86
N ARG A 211 -8.72 -14.20 0.09
CA ARG A 211 -9.32 -15.53 0.32
C ARG A 211 -10.74 -15.48 0.87
N LYS A 212 -11.01 -14.52 1.76
CA LYS A 212 -12.33 -14.31 2.37
C LYS A 212 -13.22 -13.35 1.58
N ASN A 213 -12.64 -12.58 0.66
CA ASN A 213 -13.28 -11.43 0.03
C ASN A 213 -13.82 -10.40 1.06
N GLU A 214 -13.08 -10.23 2.16
CA GLU A 214 -13.38 -9.28 3.24
C GLU A 214 -12.43 -8.08 3.18
N THR A 215 -12.94 -6.87 3.36
CA THR A 215 -12.13 -5.64 3.44
C THR A 215 -12.44 -4.93 4.75
N ARG A 216 -11.44 -4.42 5.46
CA ARG A 216 -11.65 -3.50 6.58
C ARG A 216 -10.81 -2.26 6.46
N VAL A 217 -11.40 -1.15 6.87
CA VAL A 217 -10.73 0.12 7.10
C VAL A 217 -10.54 0.28 8.60
N ILE A 218 -9.30 0.52 9.01
CA ILE A 218 -8.89 0.81 10.38
C ILE A 218 -8.57 2.30 10.41
N ASP A 219 -9.52 3.09 10.89
CA ASP A 219 -9.38 4.52 11.08
C ASP A 219 -8.74 4.80 12.45
N PHE A 220 -7.49 5.27 12.41
CA PHE A 220 -6.71 5.73 13.55
C PHE A 220 -6.36 7.21 13.40
N ARG A 221 -7.25 7.99 12.78
CA ARG A 221 -7.16 9.45 12.73
C ARG A 221 -7.27 10.02 14.14
N GLU A 222 -6.52 11.09 14.37
CA GLU A 222 -6.51 11.80 15.64
C GLU A 222 -7.87 12.48 15.90
N THR A 223 -8.28 12.52 17.16
CA THR A 223 -9.51 13.19 17.58
C THR A 223 -9.22 14.55 18.20
N ALA A 224 -10.20 15.45 18.18
CA ALA A 224 -10.15 16.69 18.94
C ALA A 224 -10.18 16.41 20.47
N PRO A 225 -9.28 17.01 21.29
CA PRO A 225 -9.34 16.89 22.75
C PRO A 225 -10.68 17.37 23.32
N PHE A 226 -11.17 16.77 24.40
CA PHE A 226 -12.50 17.05 24.95
C PHE A 226 -12.69 18.49 25.44
N ALA A 227 -11.61 19.14 25.87
CA ALA A 227 -11.63 20.53 26.35
C ALA A 227 -11.45 21.59 25.25
N ILE A 228 -11.31 21.22 23.97
CA ILE A 228 -11.09 22.18 22.88
C ILE A 228 -12.40 22.82 22.40
N HIS A 229 -12.35 24.13 22.15
CA HIS A 229 -13.50 24.93 21.71
C HIS A 229 -13.04 25.90 20.60
N GLU A 230 -13.96 26.27 19.69
CA GLU A 230 -13.65 27.06 18.49
C GLU A 230 -13.13 28.48 18.82
N ASP A 231 -13.60 29.08 19.91
CA ASP A 231 -13.17 30.40 20.39
C ASP A 231 -11.68 30.44 20.76
N MET A 232 -11.11 29.32 21.22
CA MET A 232 -9.68 29.19 21.51
C MET A 232 -8.81 29.38 20.25
N LEU A 233 -9.33 28.99 19.07
CA LEU A 233 -8.64 29.12 17.78
C LEU A 233 -8.62 30.55 17.24
N GLN A 234 -9.30 31.50 17.89
CA GLN A 234 -9.23 32.94 17.57
C GLN A 234 -7.97 33.61 18.16
N THR A 235 -7.17 32.87 18.93
CA THR A 235 -5.88 33.33 19.47
C THR A 235 -4.74 33.17 18.46
N ASN A 236 -3.55 33.72 18.77
CA ASN A 236 -2.38 33.52 17.90
C ASN A 236 -1.86 32.06 18.03
N LEU A 237 -2.17 31.25 17.03
CA LEU A 237 -1.79 29.83 16.96
C LEU A 237 -0.26 29.60 16.85
N ASP A 238 0.52 30.60 16.40
CA ASP A 238 1.99 30.52 16.37
C ASP A 238 2.61 30.63 17.78
N ILE A 239 1.83 31.12 18.74
CA ILE A 239 2.18 31.17 20.17
C ILE A 239 1.56 29.96 20.89
N ASN A 240 0.28 29.70 20.64
CA ASN A 240 -0.50 28.64 21.27
C ASN A 240 -0.48 27.34 20.44
N THR A 241 0.70 26.89 19.98
CA THR A 241 0.82 25.73 19.09
C THR A 241 0.30 24.42 19.69
N GLY A 242 0.11 24.35 21.01
CA GLY A 242 -0.52 23.21 21.68
C GLY A 242 -2.01 23.05 21.35
N LEU A 243 -2.71 24.11 20.90
CA LEU A 243 -4.09 24.03 20.41
C LEU A 243 -4.19 23.30 19.07
N LEU A 244 -3.07 23.07 18.37
CA LEU A 244 -3.05 22.35 17.10
C LEU A 244 -3.08 20.83 17.28
N VAL A 245 -2.76 20.32 18.47
CA VAL A 245 -2.51 18.90 18.73
C VAL A 245 -3.82 18.14 18.97
N GLY A 246 -4.13 17.23 18.05
CA GLY A 246 -5.14 16.18 18.24
C GLY A 246 -4.58 14.97 19.00
N VAL A 247 -5.46 14.10 19.50
CA VAL A 247 -5.08 12.91 20.28
C VAL A 247 -4.42 11.85 19.37
N PRO A 248 -3.14 11.48 19.57
CA PRO A 248 -2.41 10.62 18.62
C PRO A 248 -2.96 9.19 18.49
N GLY A 249 -3.31 8.78 17.27
CA GLY A 249 -3.88 7.46 16.99
C GLY A 249 -2.89 6.39 16.51
N MET A 250 -1.68 6.78 16.07
CA MET A 250 -0.73 5.93 15.34
C MET A 250 -0.49 4.54 15.95
N LEU A 251 -0.13 4.48 17.24
CA LEU A 251 0.19 3.21 17.90
C LEU A 251 -1.04 2.34 18.16
N SER A 252 -2.19 2.95 18.47
CA SER A 252 -3.46 2.23 18.63
C SER A 252 -3.91 1.57 17.32
N GLY A 253 -3.83 2.29 16.20
CA GLY A 253 -4.12 1.74 14.87
C GLY A 253 -3.22 0.59 14.46
N MET A 254 -1.90 0.76 14.64
CA MET A 254 -0.92 -0.27 14.32
C MET A 254 -1.07 -1.53 15.19
N HIS A 255 -1.35 -1.36 16.49
CA HIS A 255 -1.64 -2.47 17.39
C HIS A 255 -2.94 -3.18 17.03
N GLN A 256 -4.01 -2.45 16.73
CA GLN A 256 -5.29 -3.04 16.32
C GLN A 256 -5.15 -3.85 15.02
N ALA A 257 -4.43 -3.33 14.04
CA ALA A 257 -4.14 -4.03 12.79
C ALA A 257 -3.37 -5.33 13.03
N HIS A 258 -2.32 -5.26 13.85
CA HIS A 258 -1.52 -6.42 14.24
C HIS A 258 -2.34 -7.46 15.04
N GLN A 259 -3.26 -7.05 15.92
CA GLN A 259 -4.15 -7.98 16.62
C GLN A 259 -5.13 -8.72 15.69
N LEU A 260 -5.54 -8.10 14.57
CA LEU A 260 -6.48 -8.68 13.61
C LEU A 260 -5.80 -9.57 12.56
N TYR A 261 -4.59 -9.21 12.13
CA TYR A 261 -3.94 -9.77 10.94
C TYR A 261 -2.44 -10.06 11.10
N GLY A 262 -1.87 -9.81 12.28
CA GLY A 262 -0.46 -10.09 12.57
C GLY A 262 -0.16 -11.57 12.71
N ARG A 263 1.09 -11.95 12.47
CA ARG A 263 1.59 -13.33 12.60
C ARG A 263 2.85 -13.41 13.47
N MET A 264 3.73 -12.41 13.38
CA MET A 264 4.84 -12.23 14.32
C MET A 264 4.30 -11.81 15.70
N SER A 265 5.17 -11.74 16.72
CA SER A 265 4.80 -11.10 17.98
C SER A 265 4.94 -9.58 17.86
N TRP A 266 4.03 -8.83 18.49
CA TRP A 266 4.06 -7.36 18.56
C TRP A 266 5.45 -6.84 18.95
N LYS A 267 6.04 -7.47 19.98
CA LYS A 267 7.39 -7.17 20.46
C LYS A 267 8.42 -7.22 19.33
N ASN A 268 8.41 -8.25 18.49
CA ASN A 268 9.39 -8.42 17.42
C ASN A 268 9.18 -7.38 16.30
N VAL A 269 7.93 -7.12 15.92
CA VAL A 269 7.58 -6.13 14.87
C VAL A 269 8.02 -4.72 15.29
N VAL A 270 7.70 -4.31 16.52
CA VAL A 270 8.05 -2.97 17.01
C VAL A 270 9.54 -2.86 17.34
N ALA A 271 10.19 -3.91 17.86
CA ALA A 271 11.64 -3.90 18.08
C ALA A 271 12.41 -3.75 16.77
N MET A 272 11.97 -4.37 15.67
CA MET A 272 12.57 -4.18 14.35
C MET A 272 12.48 -2.73 13.84
N ALA A 273 11.42 -1.98 14.21
CA ALA A 273 11.36 -0.54 13.97
C ALA A 273 12.27 0.26 14.93
N ALA A 274 12.28 -0.08 16.22
CA ALA A 274 13.17 0.54 17.21
C ALA A 274 14.65 0.41 16.83
N ASP A 275 15.06 -0.72 16.25
CA ASP A 275 16.40 -0.95 15.72
C ASP A 275 16.77 0.03 14.59
N VAL A 276 15.83 0.55 13.80
CA VAL A 276 16.13 1.60 12.81
C VAL A 276 16.47 2.92 13.50
N ALA A 277 15.72 3.28 14.54
CA ALA A 277 15.99 4.50 15.33
C ALA A 277 17.31 4.40 16.10
N ARG A 278 17.59 3.24 16.71
CA ARG A 278 18.80 3.01 17.52
C ARG A 278 20.07 2.87 16.69
N ASN A 279 20.04 2.04 15.66
CA ASN A 279 21.22 1.85 14.81
C ASN A 279 21.46 3.11 13.96
N GLY A 280 20.40 3.76 13.48
CA GLY A 280 20.47 4.99 12.72
C GLY A 280 20.09 4.83 11.25
N PHE A 281 19.97 5.97 10.57
CA PHE A 281 19.58 6.08 9.17
C PHE A 281 20.23 7.32 8.53
N ASN A 282 20.28 7.35 7.20
CA ASN A 282 20.71 8.52 6.45
C ASN A 282 19.53 9.48 6.28
N VAL A 283 19.75 10.77 6.54
CA VAL A 283 18.82 11.86 6.23
C VAL A 283 18.47 11.79 4.74
N THR A 284 17.18 11.69 4.44
CA THR A 284 16.65 11.57 3.07
C THR A 284 16.64 12.94 2.36
N HIS A 285 16.41 12.98 1.06
CA HIS A 285 16.33 14.25 0.33
C HIS A 285 15.15 15.10 0.83
N ASP A 286 13.96 14.49 0.86
CA ASP A 286 12.70 15.13 1.26
C ASP A 286 12.78 15.64 2.71
N PHE A 287 13.46 14.91 3.60
CA PHE A 287 13.66 15.32 4.99
C PHE A 287 14.63 16.52 5.12
N ALA A 288 15.72 16.55 4.36
CA ALA A 288 16.62 17.71 4.34
C ALA A 288 15.95 18.96 3.74
N GLU A 289 15.11 18.78 2.71
CA GLU A 289 14.31 19.87 2.14
C GLU A 289 13.27 20.38 3.15
N ALA A 290 12.51 19.48 3.79
CA ALA A 290 11.54 19.85 4.82
C ALA A 290 12.18 20.65 5.96
N LEU A 291 13.36 20.25 6.45
CA LEU A 291 14.10 21.00 7.46
C LEU A 291 14.61 22.36 6.95
N SER A 292 14.94 22.47 5.66
CA SER A 292 15.32 23.74 5.04
C SER A 292 14.14 24.72 5.01
N ASN A 293 12.94 24.22 4.68
CA ASN A 293 11.72 25.01 4.61
C ASN A 293 11.28 25.56 5.97
N VAL A 294 11.48 24.82 7.07
CA VAL A 294 11.12 25.26 8.43
C VAL A 294 12.26 25.88 9.24
N LYS A 295 13.46 26.04 8.66
CA LYS A 295 14.66 26.49 9.40
C LYS A 295 14.46 27.83 10.14
N ASN A 296 13.68 28.72 9.57
CA ASN A 296 13.43 30.07 10.09
C ASN A 296 12.10 30.19 10.86
N ASP A 297 11.34 29.09 10.99
CA ASP A 297 10.06 29.07 11.69
C ASP A 297 10.26 29.03 13.21
N ASN A 298 9.22 29.41 13.96
CA ASN A 298 9.22 29.45 15.42
C ASN A 298 9.10 28.04 16.06
N MET A 299 10.02 27.14 15.72
CA MET A 299 10.07 25.77 16.22
C MET A 299 10.53 25.70 17.68
N SER A 300 10.07 24.68 18.41
CA SER A 300 10.44 24.50 19.82
C SER A 300 11.95 24.29 20.02
N GLU A 301 12.48 24.68 21.18
CA GLU A 301 13.90 24.46 21.53
C GLU A 301 14.29 22.97 21.45
N ALA A 302 13.38 22.07 21.86
CA ALA A 302 13.55 20.63 21.73
C ALA A 302 13.62 20.19 20.25
N PHE A 303 12.79 20.75 19.37
CA PHE A 303 12.87 20.52 17.92
C PHE A 303 14.21 20.99 17.33
N GLN A 304 14.65 22.20 17.68
CA GLN A 304 15.90 22.76 17.18
C GLN A 304 17.11 21.91 17.62
N ASN A 305 17.16 21.52 18.90
CA ASN A 305 18.22 20.65 19.42
C ASN A 305 18.22 19.25 18.79
N LEU A 306 17.04 18.72 18.43
CA LEU A 306 16.88 17.36 17.88
C LEU A 306 17.18 17.28 16.38
N PHE A 307 16.78 18.28 15.60
CA PHE A 307 16.82 18.23 14.13
C PHE A 307 17.72 19.27 13.46
N LEU A 308 18.13 20.33 14.18
CA LEU A 308 19.00 21.39 13.65
C LEU A 308 20.31 21.47 14.46
N PRO A 309 21.20 20.46 14.39
CA PRO A 309 22.44 20.44 15.16
C PRO A 309 23.28 21.68 14.89
N ASN A 310 23.64 22.41 15.95
CA ASN A 310 24.30 23.72 15.89
C ASN A 310 23.54 24.78 15.06
N GLY A 311 22.21 24.71 14.99
CA GLY A 311 21.35 25.62 14.21
C GLY A 311 21.41 25.41 12.69
N ASN A 312 21.96 24.29 12.23
CA ASN A 312 22.12 23.99 10.82
C ASN A 312 21.25 22.81 10.37
N VAL A 313 20.77 22.89 9.13
CA VAL A 313 20.04 21.80 8.49
C VAL A 313 21.05 20.68 8.15
N PRO A 314 20.81 19.43 8.57
CA PRO A 314 21.65 18.31 8.18
C PRO A 314 21.49 18.05 6.67
N PRO A 315 22.59 17.89 5.91
CA PRO A 315 22.49 17.56 4.49
C PRO A 315 21.95 16.15 4.28
N SER A 316 21.28 15.95 3.14
CA SER A 316 20.91 14.61 2.66
C SER A 316 22.15 13.70 2.61
N GLY A 317 21.97 12.43 3.01
CA GLY A 317 23.04 11.46 3.19
C GLY A 317 23.75 11.51 4.54
N LEU A 318 23.53 12.53 5.40
CA LEU A 318 24.09 12.53 6.76
C LEU A 318 23.49 11.40 7.59
N PHE A 319 24.33 10.61 8.24
CA PHE A 319 23.89 9.57 9.17
C PHE A 319 23.48 10.15 10.53
N ILE A 320 22.28 9.82 11.00
CA ILE A 320 21.75 10.25 12.30
C ILE A 320 21.13 9.07 13.08
N GLN A 321 20.97 9.26 14.40
CA GLN A 321 20.39 8.28 15.32
C GLN A 321 19.30 8.94 16.18
N ARG A 322 18.33 8.13 16.61
CA ARG A 322 17.16 8.53 17.41
C ARG A 322 16.98 7.58 18.60
N HIS A 323 17.99 7.53 19.48
CA HIS A 323 17.98 6.68 20.69
C HIS A 323 16.79 6.96 21.58
N ASP A 324 16.39 8.23 21.67
CA ASP A 324 15.18 8.71 22.34
C ASP A 324 13.91 8.01 21.86
N LEU A 325 13.70 7.95 20.53
CA LEU A 325 12.55 7.28 19.92
C LEU A 325 12.69 5.75 19.96
N ALA A 326 13.91 5.22 19.88
CA ALA A 326 14.16 3.78 20.01
C ALA A 326 13.75 3.24 21.40
N ASP A 327 14.09 3.98 22.46
CA ASP A 327 13.78 3.58 23.83
C ASP A 327 12.26 3.61 24.09
N ILE A 328 11.54 4.58 23.51
CA ILE A 328 10.06 4.60 23.52
C ILE A 328 9.49 3.37 22.79
N LEU A 329 9.94 3.10 21.57
CA LEU A 329 9.45 1.98 20.78
C LEU A 329 9.74 0.63 21.45
N GLU A 330 10.91 0.46 22.07
CA GLU A 330 11.23 -0.75 22.82
C GLU A 330 10.39 -0.88 24.10
N ALA A 331 10.11 0.22 24.80
CA ALA A 331 9.19 0.20 25.94
C ALA A 331 7.78 -0.23 25.52
N VAL A 332 7.26 0.29 24.40
CA VAL A 332 5.97 -0.12 23.79
C VAL A 332 6.00 -1.56 23.27
N ALA A 333 7.13 -2.04 22.76
CA ALA A 333 7.31 -3.41 22.31
C ALA A 333 7.24 -4.43 23.48
N VAL A 334 7.78 -4.06 24.64
CA VAL A 334 7.86 -4.93 25.83
C VAL A 334 6.62 -4.84 26.71
N LYS A 335 6.07 -3.63 26.91
CA LYS A 335 4.97 -3.37 27.85
C LYS A 335 3.60 -3.24 27.18
N GLY A 336 3.56 -3.13 25.85
CA GLY A 336 2.36 -2.84 25.09
C GLY A 336 2.08 -1.34 24.96
N ILE A 337 1.05 -0.99 24.18
CA ILE A 337 0.71 0.40 23.86
C ILE A 337 0.25 1.24 25.07
N SER A 338 -0.12 0.61 26.19
CA SER A 338 -0.47 1.31 27.42
C SER A 338 0.68 2.14 28.01
N GLU A 339 1.95 1.83 27.72
CA GLU A 339 3.07 2.69 28.12
C GLU A 339 3.04 4.07 27.43
N PHE A 340 2.44 4.17 26.24
CA PHE A 340 2.27 5.42 25.49
C PHE A 340 1.00 6.17 25.89
N TYR A 341 -0.12 5.45 25.99
CA TYR A 341 -1.45 6.02 26.32
C TYR A 341 -1.70 6.17 27.84
N SER A 342 -0.80 5.69 28.70
CA SER A 342 -0.98 5.72 30.16
C SER A 342 0.36 5.91 30.88
N GLY A 343 0.36 6.75 31.92
CA GLY A 343 1.56 6.98 32.74
C GLY A 343 2.54 7.99 32.15
N LYS A 344 3.84 7.71 32.22
CA LYS A 344 4.88 8.75 32.06
C LYS A 344 4.90 9.42 30.69
N ILE A 345 4.75 8.66 29.61
CA ILE A 345 4.76 9.20 28.25
C ILE A 345 3.50 10.07 28.01
N ALA A 346 2.34 9.62 28.47
CA ALA A 346 1.11 10.40 28.42
C ALA A 346 1.22 11.72 29.20
N GLN A 347 1.73 11.66 30.44
CA GLN A 347 1.97 12.83 31.29
C GLN A 347 2.95 13.83 30.65
N GLU A 348 3.99 13.32 29.99
CA GLU A 348 4.96 14.12 29.27
C GLU A 348 4.35 14.83 28.06
N MET A 349 3.58 14.12 27.23
CA MET A 349 2.84 14.69 26.09
C MET A 349 1.90 15.80 26.56
N VAL A 350 1.07 15.52 27.57
CA VAL A 350 0.14 16.49 28.18
C VAL A 350 0.88 17.73 28.68
N THR A 351 1.98 17.55 29.42
CA THR A 351 2.80 18.65 29.94
C THR A 351 3.40 19.50 28.80
N ALA A 352 3.90 18.87 27.74
CA ALA A 352 4.47 19.57 26.59
C ALA A 352 3.41 20.40 25.82
N VAL A 353 2.21 19.85 25.63
CA VAL A 353 1.08 20.50 24.96
C VAL A 353 0.54 21.67 25.80
N GLN A 354 0.30 21.47 27.09
CA GLN A 354 -0.24 22.52 27.98
C GLN A 354 0.76 23.67 28.18
N LYS A 355 2.07 23.40 28.22
CA LYS A 355 3.13 24.43 28.22
C LYS A 355 3.09 25.34 26.97
N LYS A 356 2.44 24.89 25.89
CA LYS A 356 2.22 25.63 24.64
C LYS A 356 0.75 26.04 24.44
N GLY A 357 0.00 26.20 25.54
CA GLY A 357 -1.38 26.71 25.52
C GLY A 357 -2.42 25.70 25.02
N GLY A 358 -2.04 24.44 24.81
CA GLY A 358 -2.97 23.38 24.40
C GLY A 358 -3.78 22.81 25.56
N VAL A 359 -4.80 22.02 25.20
CA VAL A 359 -5.84 21.52 26.12
C VAL A 359 -5.93 19.98 26.20
N LEU A 360 -4.93 19.27 25.65
CA LEU A 360 -4.83 17.82 25.77
C LEU A 360 -4.68 17.40 27.24
N THR A 361 -5.35 16.31 27.62
CA THR A 361 -5.35 15.71 28.97
C THR A 361 -4.93 14.23 28.95
N GLU A 362 -4.63 13.67 30.13
CA GLU A 362 -4.40 12.22 30.26
C GLU A 362 -5.68 11.41 29.97
N GLU A 363 -6.86 11.99 30.21
CA GLU A 363 -8.15 11.35 29.91
C GLU A 363 -8.41 11.27 28.40
N ASP A 364 -8.04 12.30 27.63
CA ASP A 364 -8.11 12.26 26.16
C ASP A 364 -7.30 11.09 25.59
N LEU A 365 -6.07 10.90 26.08
CA LEU A 365 -5.18 9.81 25.68
C LEU A 365 -5.70 8.44 26.14
N GLY A 366 -6.18 8.33 27.37
CA GLY A 366 -6.70 7.09 27.94
C GLY A 366 -8.02 6.62 27.32
N ASN A 367 -8.86 7.56 26.87
CA ASN A 367 -10.16 7.27 26.23
C ASN A 367 -10.06 7.17 24.69
N TYR A 368 -8.89 7.39 24.09
CA TYR A 368 -8.73 7.28 22.64
C TYR A 368 -9.04 5.86 22.14
N SER A 369 -9.85 5.78 21.09
CA SER A 369 -10.18 4.53 20.40
C SER A 369 -10.13 4.72 18.89
N ILE A 370 -9.78 3.66 18.18
CA ILE A 370 -9.86 3.60 16.72
C ILE A 370 -11.30 3.33 16.26
N VAL A 371 -11.58 3.46 14.97
CA VAL A 371 -12.84 2.98 14.37
C VAL A 371 -12.54 1.92 13.33
N LEU A 372 -13.20 0.77 13.44
CA LEU A 372 -13.24 -0.23 12.38
C LEU A 372 -14.46 0.04 11.50
N GLN A 373 -14.24 0.15 10.19
CA GLN A 373 -15.28 0.46 9.21
C GLN A 373 -15.21 -0.53 8.04
N GLU A 374 -16.37 -0.79 7.42
CA GLU A 374 -16.42 -1.34 6.07
C GLU A 374 -15.96 -0.26 5.07
N PRO A 375 -15.32 -0.63 3.94
CA PRO A 375 -14.89 0.36 2.95
C PRO A 375 -16.08 1.02 2.26
N ALA A 376 -15.87 2.23 1.76
CA ALA A 376 -16.64 2.71 0.62
C ALA A 376 -16.20 1.90 -0.62
N GLU A 377 -17.13 1.31 -1.37
CA GLU A 377 -16.79 0.51 -2.55
C GLU A 377 -17.67 0.75 -3.78
N VAL A 378 -17.13 0.43 -4.95
CA VAL A 378 -17.85 0.51 -6.24
C VAL A 378 -17.30 -0.49 -7.25
N THR A 379 -18.17 -1.01 -8.12
CA THR A 379 -17.74 -1.71 -9.33
C THR A 379 -17.42 -0.70 -10.43
N TYR A 380 -16.18 -0.62 -10.89
CA TYR A 380 -15.71 0.21 -12.00
C TYR A 380 -15.01 -0.65 -13.05
N GLN A 381 -15.49 -0.65 -14.29
CA GLN A 381 -14.86 -1.37 -15.42
C GLN A 381 -14.46 -2.82 -15.09
N GLY A 382 -15.36 -3.58 -14.45
CA GLY A 382 -15.14 -4.99 -14.07
C GLY A 382 -14.28 -5.24 -12.84
N HIS A 383 -13.92 -4.20 -12.07
CA HIS A 383 -13.14 -4.29 -10.84
C HIS A 383 -13.93 -3.68 -9.67
N HIS A 384 -13.75 -4.17 -8.45
CA HIS A 384 -14.20 -3.44 -7.24
C HIS A 384 -13.07 -2.55 -6.76
N VAL A 385 -13.33 -1.26 -6.68
CA VAL A 385 -12.46 -0.26 -6.05
C VAL A 385 -13.01 -0.01 -4.65
N MET A 386 -12.14 -0.12 -3.64
CA MET A 386 -12.46 -0.01 -2.22
C MET A 386 -11.55 1.04 -1.59
N ALA A 387 -12.13 1.99 -0.86
CA ALA A 387 -11.42 3.09 -0.22
C ALA A 387 -12.01 3.41 1.17
N SER A 388 -11.39 4.32 1.90
CA SER A 388 -11.92 4.83 3.17
C SER A 388 -13.23 5.62 2.98
N SER A 389 -14.16 5.46 3.92
CA SER A 389 -15.42 6.24 3.97
C SER A 389 -15.22 7.56 4.72
N ALA A 390 -16.27 8.39 4.83
CA ALA A 390 -16.25 9.61 5.63
C ALA A 390 -15.79 9.33 7.08
N PRO A 391 -14.91 10.15 7.68
CA PRO A 391 -14.51 11.51 7.27
C PRO A 391 -13.46 11.60 6.15
N HIS A 392 -13.03 10.47 5.58
CA HIS A 392 -12.00 10.45 4.53
C HIS A 392 -12.59 10.60 3.13
N ALA A 393 -11.84 11.21 2.22
CA ALA A 393 -12.28 11.53 0.86
C ALA A 393 -12.33 10.35 -0.13
N GLY A 394 -12.20 9.09 0.34
CA GLY A 394 -12.25 7.91 -0.55
C GLY A 394 -13.59 7.74 -1.27
N VAL A 395 -14.68 8.24 -0.68
CA VAL A 395 -15.98 8.37 -1.35
C VAL A 395 -15.96 9.33 -2.55
N ALA A 396 -15.07 10.32 -2.55
CA ALA A 396 -14.91 11.25 -3.68
C ALA A 396 -14.14 10.62 -4.84
N LEU A 397 -13.18 9.73 -4.55
CA LEU A 397 -12.53 8.91 -5.57
C LEU A 397 -13.56 8.04 -6.30
N ILE A 398 -14.48 7.44 -5.55
CA ILE A 398 -15.60 6.67 -6.12
C ILE A 398 -16.54 7.55 -6.95
N ALA A 399 -16.88 8.76 -6.47
CA ALA A 399 -17.70 9.70 -7.24
C ALA A 399 -17.05 10.09 -8.57
N ALA A 400 -15.74 10.39 -8.58
CA ALA A 400 -14.98 10.70 -9.80
C ALA A 400 -14.99 9.51 -10.78
N LEU A 401 -14.71 8.30 -10.30
CA LEU A 401 -14.74 7.08 -11.11
C LEU A 401 -16.14 6.79 -11.68
N ASN A 402 -17.21 6.96 -10.89
CA ASN A 402 -18.59 6.77 -11.34
C ASN A 402 -19.00 7.78 -12.45
N ILE A 403 -18.57 9.04 -12.34
CA ILE A 403 -18.80 10.04 -13.39
C ILE A 403 -18.08 9.59 -14.67
N LEU A 404 -16.80 9.25 -14.54
CA LEU A 404 -15.90 8.93 -15.66
C LEU A 404 -16.20 7.58 -16.34
N GLU A 405 -16.82 6.63 -15.63
CA GLU A 405 -17.18 5.31 -16.19
C GLU A 405 -18.11 5.46 -17.41
N GLY A 406 -19.10 6.36 -17.33
CA GLY A 406 -20.10 6.52 -18.40
C GLY A 406 -19.61 7.22 -19.66
N TYR A 407 -18.36 7.67 -19.71
CA TYR A 407 -17.70 8.07 -20.97
C TYR A 407 -17.09 6.86 -21.72
N ASN A 408 -17.11 5.66 -21.13
CA ASN A 408 -16.55 4.43 -21.70
C ASN A 408 -15.09 4.61 -22.17
N ILE A 409 -14.26 5.25 -21.35
CA ILE A 409 -12.86 5.52 -21.67
C ILE A 409 -12.11 4.19 -21.83
N THR A 410 -11.47 3.99 -22.98
CA THR A 410 -10.68 2.80 -23.32
C THR A 410 -9.28 3.18 -23.81
N SER A 411 -8.39 2.18 -23.91
CA SER A 411 -7.03 2.32 -24.45
C SER A 411 -6.95 2.87 -25.88
N GLN A 412 -8.05 2.89 -26.63
CA GLN A 412 -8.12 3.41 -28.00
C GLN A 412 -8.40 4.92 -28.06
N MET A 413 -8.80 5.54 -26.95
CA MET A 413 -9.10 6.97 -26.91
C MET A 413 -7.84 7.80 -26.72
N SER A 414 -7.74 8.92 -27.43
CA SER A 414 -6.64 9.88 -27.25
C SER A 414 -6.72 10.53 -25.86
N ARG A 415 -5.57 10.75 -25.21
CA ARG A 415 -5.46 11.47 -23.92
C ARG A 415 -6.09 12.86 -24.02
N ASN A 416 -5.85 13.57 -25.13
CA ASN A 416 -6.43 14.87 -25.45
C ASN A 416 -7.97 14.85 -25.39
N SER A 417 -8.61 13.74 -25.78
CA SER A 417 -10.08 13.61 -25.73
C SER A 417 -10.63 13.40 -24.31
N THR A 418 -9.79 13.01 -23.34
CA THR A 418 -10.25 12.62 -21.99
C THR A 418 -9.81 13.57 -20.89
N VAL A 419 -8.70 14.31 -21.04
CA VAL A 419 -8.16 15.22 -20.01
C VAL A 419 -9.18 16.26 -19.53
N HIS A 420 -10.04 16.77 -20.42
CA HIS A 420 -11.11 17.70 -20.05
C HIS A 420 -12.16 17.06 -19.13
N TRP A 421 -12.66 15.87 -19.49
CA TRP A 421 -13.63 15.14 -18.65
C TRP A 421 -13.03 14.76 -17.30
N ILE A 422 -11.75 14.38 -17.27
CA ILE A 422 -11.03 14.08 -16.03
C ILE A 422 -10.94 15.34 -15.15
N ALA A 423 -10.62 16.50 -15.73
CA ALA A 423 -10.59 17.76 -14.99
C ALA A 423 -11.96 18.14 -14.41
N GLU A 424 -13.03 18.10 -15.21
CA GLU A 424 -14.38 18.45 -14.72
C GLU A 424 -14.91 17.42 -13.70
N ALA A 425 -14.71 16.12 -13.91
CA ALA A 425 -15.11 15.09 -12.95
C ALA A 425 -14.36 15.20 -11.61
N LEU A 426 -13.06 15.53 -11.64
CA LEU A 426 -12.27 15.79 -10.43
C LEU A 426 -12.70 17.08 -9.73
N LYS A 427 -13.04 18.14 -10.48
CA LYS A 427 -13.58 19.40 -9.92
C LYS A 427 -14.89 19.14 -9.18
N ILE A 428 -15.78 18.32 -9.75
CA ILE A 428 -17.01 17.86 -9.10
C ILE A 428 -16.70 17.04 -7.84
N ALA A 429 -15.80 16.07 -7.93
CA ALA A 429 -15.45 15.20 -6.81
C ALA A 429 -14.81 15.96 -5.63
N LEU A 430 -13.93 16.93 -5.92
CA LEU A 430 -13.35 17.83 -4.91
C LEU A 430 -14.42 18.75 -4.29
N GLY A 431 -15.36 19.24 -5.11
CA GLY A 431 -16.52 20.01 -4.62
C GLY A 431 -17.36 19.21 -3.63
N LEU A 432 -17.67 17.96 -3.95
CA LEU A 432 -18.39 17.05 -3.05
C LEU A 432 -17.55 16.69 -1.80
N ALA A 433 -16.25 16.40 -1.96
CA ALA A 433 -15.33 16.11 -0.86
C ALA A 433 -15.25 17.26 0.16
N SER A 434 -15.36 18.51 -0.30
CA SER A 434 -15.31 19.69 0.55
C SER A 434 -16.45 19.77 1.57
N GLY A 435 -17.55 19.04 1.36
CA GLY A 435 -18.69 18.94 2.29
C GLY A 435 -18.65 17.75 3.24
N LEU A 436 -17.61 16.91 3.21
CA LEU A 436 -17.48 15.75 4.11
C LEU A 436 -17.15 16.18 5.55
N GLY A 437 -17.48 15.32 6.51
CA GLY A 437 -17.21 15.50 7.94
C GLY A 437 -17.26 14.16 8.68
N ASP A 438 -17.26 14.18 10.00
CA ASP A 438 -17.39 12.96 10.82
C ASP A 438 -18.86 12.50 10.87
N PRO A 439 -19.23 11.35 10.28
CA PRO A 439 -20.61 10.87 10.26
C PRO A 439 -21.13 10.45 11.65
N LEU A 440 -20.26 10.27 12.65
CA LEU A 440 -20.68 10.02 14.04
C LEU A 440 -21.23 11.29 14.72
N TYR A 441 -20.89 12.47 14.19
CA TYR A 441 -21.30 13.78 14.72
C TYR A 441 -22.34 14.49 13.84
N ASP A 442 -22.44 14.13 12.56
CA ASP A 442 -23.42 14.70 11.63
C ASP A 442 -23.97 13.64 10.66
N SER A 443 -25.22 13.24 10.86
CA SER A 443 -25.87 12.22 10.03
C SER A 443 -26.14 12.67 8.59
N SER A 444 -26.12 13.97 8.28
CA SER A 444 -26.30 14.47 6.91
C SER A 444 -25.07 14.19 6.02
N VAL A 445 -23.91 13.91 6.62
CA VAL A 445 -22.73 13.40 5.92
C VAL A 445 -23.03 12.04 5.31
N THR A 446 -23.79 11.16 5.99
CA THR A 446 -24.17 9.84 5.46
C THR A 446 -25.00 9.96 4.17
N GLU A 447 -25.99 10.86 4.13
CA GLU A 447 -26.74 11.12 2.90
C GLU A 447 -25.86 11.66 1.76
N THR A 448 -24.80 12.40 2.10
CA THR A 448 -23.83 12.94 1.14
C THR A 448 -22.97 11.82 0.59
N VAL A 449 -22.51 10.89 1.44
CA VAL A 449 -21.81 9.66 1.04
C VAL A 449 -22.67 8.82 0.10
N ASP A 450 -23.94 8.56 0.44
CA ASP A 450 -24.86 7.78 -0.40
C ASP A 450 -25.03 8.39 -1.81
N LYS A 451 -25.13 9.74 -1.89
CA LYS A 451 -25.19 10.47 -3.15
C LYS A 451 -23.88 10.36 -3.95
N MET A 452 -22.73 10.35 -3.30
CA MET A 452 -21.40 10.22 -3.93
C MET A 452 -21.14 8.80 -4.47
N LEU A 453 -21.62 7.76 -3.77
CA LEU A 453 -21.51 6.37 -4.20
C LEU A 453 -22.51 6.00 -5.31
N SER A 454 -23.59 6.78 -5.46
CA SER A 454 -24.65 6.50 -6.43
C SER A 454 -24.27 6.74 -7.90
N LYS A 455 -24.34 5.67 -8.71
CA LYS A 455 -24.18 5.75 -10.17
C LYS A 455 -25.25 6.59 -10.86
N SER A 456 -26.47 6.69 -10.32
CA SER A 456 -27.50 7.54 -10.92
C SER A 456 -27.20 9.02 -10.69
N GLN A 457 -26.73 9.39 -9.50
CA GLN A 457 -26.28 10.76 -9.20
C GLN A 457 -25.07 11.15 -10.05
N ALA A 458 -24.09 10.25 -10.20
CA ALA A 458 -22.95 10.47 -11.08
C ALA A 458 -23.36 10.62 -12.56
N SER A 459 -24.41 9.93 -13.01
CA SER A 459 -24.96 10.13 -14.36
C SER A 459 -25.66 11.48 -14.53
N LEU A 460 -26.30 12.02 -13.49
CA LEU A 460 -26.88 13.37 -13.53
C LEU A 460 -25.76 14.43 -13.58
N LEU A 461 -24.74 14.29 -12.73
CA LEU A 461 -23.57 15.17 -12.72
C LEU A 461 -22.82 15.14 -14.07
N ARG A 462 -22.64 13.97 -14.68
CA ARG A 462 -22.05 13.84 -16.03
C ARG A 462 -22.83 14.60 -17.10
N GLN A 463 -24.17 14.64 -17.02
CA GLN A 463 -24.99 15.36 -18.00
C GLN A 463 -24.84 16.89 -17.94
N LEU A 464 -24.27 17.42 -16.86
CA LEU A 464 -23.93 18.84 -16.72
C LEU A 464 -22.56 19.19 -17.31
N ILE A 465 -21.68 18.19 -17.53
CA ILE A 465 -20.34 18.42 -18.08
C ILE A 465 -20.47 18.74 -19.57
N SER A 466 -20.05 19.94 -19.97
CA SER A 466 -19.95 20.34 -21.38
C SER A 466 -18.70 19.72 -22.02
N ASP A 467 -18.82 19.19 -23.23
CA ASP A 467 -17.66 18.70 -24.00
C ASP A 467 -16.76 19.83 -24.53
N SER A 468 -17.25 21.08 -24.55
CA SER A 468 -16.56 22.23 -25.17
C SER A 468 -16.10 23.30 -24.18
N GLU A 469 -16.61 23.32 -22.95
CA GLU A 469 -16.41 24.41 -22.00
C GLU A 469 -16.24 23.89 -20.56
N ALA A 470 -15.32 24.48 -19.81
CA ALA A 470 -15.09 24.22 -18.40
C ALA A 470 -15.99 25.13 -17.54
N ASN A 471 -16.68 24.55 -16.56
CA ASN A 471 -17.55 25.31 -15.66
C ASN A 471 -16.91 25.49 -14.27
N PRO A 472 -17.25 26.56 -13.53
CA PRO A 472 -16.88 26.66 -12.12
C PRO A 472 -17.59 25.58 -11.30
N VAL A 473 -16.99 25.16 -10.17
CA VAL A 473 -17.54 24.07 -9.33
C VAL A 473 -18.98 24.31 -8.87
N SER A 474 -19.37 25.57 -8.70
CA SER A 474 -20.72 26.03 -8.32
C SER A 474 -21.80 25.74 -9.37
N HIS A 475 -21.43 25.41 -10.62
CA HIS A 475 -22.36 24.91 -11.63
C HIS A 475 -22.86 23.50 -11.29
N TYR A 476 -22.04 22.70 -10.62
CA TYR A 476 -22.29 21.27 -10.37
C TYR A 476 -22.76 20.97 -8.95
N THR A 477 -22.17 21.63 -7.95
CA THR A 477 -22.43 21.39 -6.53
C THR A 477 -22.10 22.61 -5.69
N SER A 478 -22.72 22.72 -4.51
CA SER A 478 -22.15 23.52 -3.43
C SER A 478 -20.78 22.96 -3.05
N ALA A 479 -19.82 23.85 -2.81
CA ALA A 479 -18.47 23.53 -2.37
C ALA A 479 -18.03 24.52 -1.28
N PHE A 480 -17.21 24.06 -0.35
CA PHE A 480 -16.65 24.81 0.77
C PHE A 480 -15.15 25.02 0.60
N SER A 481 -14.51 25.74 1.53
CA SER A 481 -13.06 25.85 1.60
C SER A 481 -12.43 24.45 1.71
N LEU A 482 -11.59 24.10 0.74
CA LEU A 482 -10.62 23.02 0.92
C LEU A 482 -9.34 23.62 1.48
N GLU A 483 -9.00 23.24 2.69
CA GLU A 483 -7.72 23.53 3.29
C GLU A 483 -6.63 22.73 2.56
N LYS A 484 -5.41 23.28 2.47
CA LYS A 484 -4.27 22.56 1.89
C LYS A 484 -4.06 21.27 2.68
N GLY A 485 -4.21 20.13 2.01
CA GLY A 485 -4.23 18.83 2.65
C GLY A 485 -2.91 18.47 3.31
N ALA A 486 -3.03 17.60 4.31
CA ALA A 486 -1.93 17.09 5.10
C ALA A 486 -0.81 16.45 4.25
N ALA A 487 0.44 16.67 4.68
CA ALA A 487 1.58 15.92 4.17
C ALA A 487 1.55 14.51 4.79
N ALA A 488 1.54 13.47 3.95
CA ALA A 488 1.33 12.10 4.40
C ALA A 488 2.52 11.20 4.05
N ALA A 489 2.65 10.10 4.79
CA ALA A 489 3.52 8.98 4.48
C ALA A 489 2.67 7.77 4.06
N GLN A 490 3.19 6.97 3.15
CA GLN A 490 2.47 5.87 2.51
C GLN A 490 3.24 4.54 2.54
N VAL A 491 2.49 3.47 2.75
CA VAL A 491 2.98 2.08 2.74
C VAL A 491 1.99 1.23 1.96
N MET A 492 2.46 0.52 0.93
CA MET A 492 1.68 -0.51 0.24
C MET A 492 2.39 -1.85 0.38
N VAL A 493 1.64 -2.88 0.80
CA VAL A 493 2.15 -4.25 0.94
C VAL A 493 1.16 -5.24 0.33
N MET A 494 1.69 -6.19 -0.44
CA MET A 494 1.02 -7.44 -0.78
C MET A 494 1.98 -8.58 -0.46
N GLY A 495 1.59 -9.52 0.39
CA GLY A 495 2.44 -10.64 0.80
C GLY A 495 1.88 -12.01 0.40
N PRO A 496 2.59 -13.10 0.76
CA PRO A 496 2.19 -14.47 0.44
C PRO A 496 0.99 -14.97 1.26
N ASP A 497 0.48 -14.14 2.18
CA ASP A 497 -0.70 -14.40 3.01
C ASP A 497 -2.02 -13.92 2.38
N ASP A 498 -1.99 -13.49 1.11
CA ASP A 498 -3.15 -13.04 0.32
C ASP A 498 -3.89 -11.83 0.92
N HIS A 499 -3.17 -11.02 1.69
CA HIS A 499 -3.63 -9.70 2.12
C HIS A 499 -3.09 -8.60 1.19
N ILE A 500 -3.94 -7.63 0.89
CA ILE A 500 -3.58 -6.36 0.26
C ILE A 500 -3.70 -5.30 1.34
N VAL A 501 -2.61 -4.57 1.60
CA VAL A 501 -2.54 -3.55 2.65
C VAL A 501 -2.13 -2.22 2.05
N SER A 502 -2.90 -1.18 2.36
CA SER A 502 -2.59 0.22 2.04
C SER A 502 -2.69 1.03 3.33
N VAL A 503 -1.63 1.78 3.67
CA VAL A 503 -1.56 2.63 4.86
C VAL A 503 -1.23 4.05 4.44
N MET A 504 -2.03 5.00 4.90
CA MET A 504 -1.74 6.44 4.87
C MET A 504 -1.58 6.92 6.31
N SER A 505 -0.53 7.66 6.64
CA SER A 505 -0.34 8.26 7.98
C SER A 505 0.20 9.68 7.90
N SER A 506 -0.06 10.51 8.90
CA SER A 506 0.29 11.94 8.86
C SER A 506 0.44 12.59 10.24
N LEU A 507 1.21 13.68 10.30
CA LEU A 507 1.28 14.67 11.38
C LEU A 507 0.49 15.96 11.06
N ASN A 508 -0.26 16.01 9.97
CA ASN A 508 -0.83 17.20 9.33
C ASN A 508 0.18 18.02 8.51
N LYS A 509 0.65 19.16 9.03
CA LYS A 509 1.71 19.95 8.39
C LYS A 509 3.07 19.23 8.49
N PRO A 510 4.07 19.60 7.68
CA PRO A 510 5.46 19.22 7.92
C PRO A 510 5.87 19.46 9.37
N PHE A 511 6.28 18.40 10.07
CA PHE A 511 6.60 18.39 11.50
C PHE A 511 5.47 18.70 12.48
N GLY A 512 4.21 18.61 12.04
CA GLY A 512 3.03 18.78 12.88
C GLY A 512 2.94 20.15 13.54
N SER A 513 2.94 20.17 14.88
CA SER A 513 2.86 21.38 15.71
C SER A 513 4.24 22.00 16.04
N GLY A 514 5.34 21.36 15.63
CA GLY A 514 6.69 21.72 16.06
C GLY A 514 6.97 21.47 17.55
N ILE A 515 6.02 20.88 18.29
CA ILE A 515 6.20 20.48 19.69
C ILE A 515 6.87 19.11 19.72
N VAL A 516 8.05 19.06 20.35
CA VAL A 516 8.77 17.84 20.69
C VAL A 516 8.74 17.67 22.20
N THR A 517 8.35 16.49 22.67
CA THR A 517 8.34 16.15 24.10
C THR A 517 9.76 15.87 24.63
N SER A 518 9.96 15.78 25.95
CA SER A 518 11.31 15.55 26.51
C SER A 518 11.95 14.21 26.12
N SER A 519 11.14 13.21 25.80
CA SER A 519 11.55 11.91 25.28
C SER A 519 11.56 11.87 23.73
N GLY A 520 11.37 13.00 23.04
CA GLY A 520 11.57 13.10 21.59
C GLY A 520 10.35 12.83 20.70
N ILE A 521 9.14 12.77 21.25
CA ILE A 521 7.91 12.57 20.46
C ILE A 521 7.54 13.89 19.79
N LEU A 522 7.46 13.88 18.46
CA LEU A 522 6.94 15.00 17.67
C LEU A 522 5.43 14.89 17.54
N LEU A 523 4.70 15.95 17.89
CA LEU A 523 3.24 15.95 17.96
C LEU A 523 2.59 16.59 16.72
N ASN A 524 1.50 15.98 16.25
CA ASN A 524 0.71 16.44 15.10
C ASN A 524 0.19 17.88 15.23
N SER A 525 -0.26 18.46 14.12
CA SER A 525 -1.08 19.68 14.09
C SER A 525 -2.49 19.41 13.55
N GLN A 526 -3.07 18.26 13.93
CA GLN A 526 -4.25 17.69 13.28
C GLN A 526 -5.55 18.49 13.45
N ILE A 527 -5.64 19.39 14.43
CA ILE A 527 -6.77 20.32 14.57
C ILE A 527 -6.90 21.24 13.34
N LEU A 528 -5.82 21.44 12.58
CA LEU A 528 -5.81 22.24 11.36
C LEU A 528 -6.65 21.67 10.21
N ASP A 529 -7.08 20.41 10.22
CA ASP A 529 -8.00 19.90 9.19
C ASP A 529 -9.47 20.28 9.47
N PHE A 530 -9.81 20.80 10.66
CA PHE A 530 -11.16 21.33 10.92
C PHE A 530 -11.40 22.68 10.23
N SER A 531 -12.67 23.00 10.00
CA SER A 531 -13.16 24.32 9.63
C SER A 531 -13.57 25.13 10.86
N TRP A 532 -13.29 26.44 10.86
CA TRP A 532 -13.77 27.39 11.85
C TRP A 532 -13.87 28.80 11.26
N ALA A 533 -14.62 29.68 11.93
CA ALA A 533 -14.79 31.07 11.49
C ALA A 533 -13.44 31.83 11.49
N ASN A 534 -13.24 32.68 10.46
CA ASN A 534 -12.05 33.54 10.29
C ASN A 534 -10.71 32.83 10.08
N LYS A 535 -10.66 31.50 9.95
CA LYS A 535 -9.44 30.75 9.59
C LYS A 535 -8.82 31.26 8.29
N THR A 536 -9.66 31.47 7.29
CA THR A 536 -9.35 31.97 5.96
C THR A 536 -10.33 33.11 5.66
N LEU A 537 -9.83 34.33 5.48
CA LEU A 537 -10.64 35.55 5.33
C LEU A 537 -11.49 35.59 4.04
N SER A 538 -11.37 34.60 3.16
CA SER A 538 -11.86 34.62 1.79
C SER A 538 -12.78 33.44 1.39
N SER A 539 -13.06 32.49 2.28
CA SER A 539 -13.81 31.28 1.93
C SER A 539 -14.85 30.88 2.97
N SER A 540 -15.88 30.13 2.52
CA SER A 540 -16.93 29.61 3.40
C SER A 540 -16.43 28.35 4.14
N PRO A 541 -16.47 28.32 5.48
CA PRO A 541 -16.10 27.14 6.25
C PRO A 541 -17.11 26.00 6.00
N ASN A 542 -16.64 24.75 6.02
CA ASN A 542 -17.52 23.59 5.94
C ASN A 542 -18.21 23.36 7.30
N PRO A 543 -19.55 23.45 7.40
CA PRO A 543 -20.28 23.27 8.66
C PRO A 543 -20.19 21.83 9.18
N HIS A 544 -20.13 20.83 8.30
CA HIS A 544 -20.03 19.41 8.64
C HIS A 544 -18.66 19.04 9.23
N ASN A 545 -17.62 19.81 8.90
CA ASN A 545 -16.25 19.66 9.41
C ASN A 545 -15.88 20.76 10.42
N ASN A 546 -16.84 21.30 11.17
CA ASN A 546 -16.55 22.17 12.30
C ASN A 546 -15.84 21.42 13.45
N LEU A 547 -15.02 22.14 14.23
CA LEU A 547 -14.36 21.61 15.41
C LEU A 547 -15.38 21.23 16.50
N GLN A 548 -15.32 20.00 17.00
CA GLN A 548 -16.12 19.55 18.16
C GLN A 548 -15.31 18.55 19.01
N PRO A 549 -15.43 18.57 20.36
CA PRO A 549 -14.85 17.59 21.27
C PRO A 549 -15.00 16.12 20.83
N GLY A 550 -13.88 15.38 20.76
CA GLY A 550 -13.82 13.96 20.39
C GLY A 550 -13.98 13.63 18.89
N LYS A 551 -14.34 14.61 18.06
CA LYS A 551 -14.60 14.44 16.62
C LYS A 551 -13.32 14.17 15.83
N ARG A 552 -13.41 13.46 14.71
CA ARG A 552 -12.34 13.35 13.69
C ARG A 552 -12.51 14.42 12.60
N PRO A 553 -11.45 15.10 12.16
CA PRO A 553 -11.54 16.02 11.04
C PRO A 553 -11.59 15.30 9.69
N MET A 554 -12.15 15.98 8.68
CA MET A 554 -12.11 15.53 7.27
C MET A 554 -10.66 15.32 6.79
N SER A 555 -10.44 14.32 5.93
CA SER A 555 -9.08 14.01 5.46
C SER A 555 -9.00 13.49 4.02
N PHE A 556 -7.90 13.78 3.34
CA PHE A 556 -7.52 13.17 2.06
C PHE A 556 -6.57 11.96 2.22
N LEU A 557 -6.46 11.37 3.42
CA LEU A 557 -5.82 10.07 3.59
C LEU A 557 -6.72 8.96 3.00
N MET A 558 -6.42 8.56 1.77
CA MET A 558 -7.25 7.64 0.97
C MET A 558 -6.51 6.33 0.63
N PRO A 559 -6.24 5.45 1.62
CA PRO A 559 -5.71 4.12 1.33
C PRO A 559 -6.73 3.38 0.45
N THR A 560 -6.28 2.91 -0.71
CA THR A 560 -7.17 2.37 -1.74
C THR A 560 -6.70 0.98 -2.16
N ALA A 561 -7.64 0.03 -2.24
CA ALA A 561 -7.41 -1.28 -2.83
C ALA A 561 -8.37 -1.55 -3.99
N VAL A 562 -7.93 -2.37 -4.93
CA VAL A 562 -8.72 -2.84 -6.07
C VAL A 562 -8.61 -4.34 -6.18
N ARG A 563 -9.73 -5.00 -6.50
CA ARG A 563 -9.77 -6.42 -6.89
C ARG A 563 -10.61 -6.60 -8.16
N PRO A 564 -10.49 -7.72 -8.88
CA PRO A 564 -11.46 -8.11 -9.89
C PRO A 564 -12.89 -8.24 -9.32
N ALA A 565 -13.91 -8.07 -10.16
CA ALA A 565 -15.27 -8.45 -9.80
C ALA A 565 -15.40 -9.97 -9.63
N VAL A 566 -16.40 -10.38 -8.84
CA VAL A 566 -16.64 -11.80 -8.52
C VAL A 566 -16.87 -12.57 -9.83
N GLY A 567 -16.13 -13.66 -10.01
CA GLY A 567 -16.15 -14.47 -11.23
C GLY A 567 -15.24 -13.98 -12.36
N LEU A 568 -14.53 -12.86 -12.21
CA LEU A 568 -13.53 -12.37 -13.17
C LEU A 568 -12.10 -12.61 -12.67
N CYS A 569 -11.23 -13.08 -13.57
CA CYS A 569 -9.79 -12.99 -13.37
C CYS A 569 -9.32 -11.56 -13.71
N GLY A 570 -8.30 -11.06 -13.02
CA GLY A 570 -7.82 -9.71 -13.29
C GLY A 570 -6.71 -9.24 -12.36
N THR A 571 -6.58 -7.93 -12.25
CA THR A 571 -5.51 -7.28 -11.49
C THR A 571 -6.01 -6.83 -10.12
N TYR A 572 -5.21 -7.11 -9.10
CA TYR A 572 -5.34 -6.53 -7.77
C TYR A 572 -4.36 -5.36 -7.63
N VAL A 573 -4.76 -4.31 -6.91
CA VAL A 573 -3.93 -3.12 -6.66
C VAL A 573 -4.07 -2.70 -5.20
N ALA A 574 -2.99 -2.22 -4.58
CA ALA A 574 -3.04 -1.27 -3.48
C ALA A 574 -2.32 -0.01 -3.93
N VAL A 575 -2.91 1.16 -3.68
CA VAL A 575 -2.41 2.45 -4.15
C VAL A 575 -2.72 3.55 -3.15
N GLY A 576 -1.86 4.55 -3.07
CA GLY A 576 -2.07 5.77 -2.29
C GLY A 576 -1.29 6.94 -2.85
N SER A 577 -1.29 8.07 -2.15
CA SER A 577 -0.51 9.25 -2.50
C SER A 577 -0.30 10.16 -1.28
N SER A 578 0.86 10.81 -1.19
CA SER A 578 1.31 11.59 -0.03
C SER A 578 0.86 13.07 -0.01
N ASN A 579 0.16 13.54 -1.05
CA ASN A 579 0.02 14.98 -1.35
C ASN A 579 -1.39 15.55 -1.15
N GLY A 580 -2.00 15.36 0.02
CA GLY A 580 -3.24 16.03 0.40
C GLY A 580 -4.38 15.85 -0.61
N GLU A 581 -5.08 16.94 -0.95
CA GLU A 581 -6.20 16.95 -1.91
C GLU A 581 -5.81 16.46 -3.31
N LYS A 582 -4.53 16.58 -3.69
CA LYS A 582 -4.00 16.12 -4.99
C LYS A 582 -3.95 14.59 -5.08
N ALA A 583 -3.94 13.89 -3.94
CA ALA A 583 -4.06 12.43 -3.89
C ALA A 583 -5.32 11.93 -4.61
N LEU A 584 -6.45 12.66 -4.50
CA LEU A 584 -7.71 12.30 -5.15
C LEU A 584 -7.54 12.28 -6.67
N SER A 585 -6.96 13.35 -7.21
CA SER A 585 -6.67 13.49 -8.63
C SER A 585 -5.66 12.46 -9.12
N ALA A 586 -4.60 12.22 -8.35
CA ALA A 586 -3.54 11.29 -8.68
C ALA A 586 -4.02 9.84 -8.73
N ILE A 587 -4.68 9.36 -7.68
CA ILE A 587 -5.21 7.99 -7.58
C ILE A 587 -6.27 7.76 -8.66
N THR A 588 -7.17 8.72 -8.91
CA THR A 588 -8.18 8.60 -9.99
C THR A 588 -7.51 8.37 -11.34
N GLN A 589 -6.51 9.19 -11.71
CA GLN A 589 -5.82 9.08 -13.01
C GLN A 589 -5.02 7.77 -13.13
N VAL A 590 -4.36 7.33 -12.06
CA VAL A 590 -3.63 6.05 -12.03
C VAL A 590 -4.60 4.87 -12.21
N LEU A 591 -5.72 4.85 -11.48
CA LEU A 591 -6.72 3.79 -11.62
C LEU A 591 -7.38 3.78 -13.01
N MET A 592 -7.65 4.94 -13.62
CA MET A 592 -8.13 5.01 -15.01
C MET A 592 -7.11 4.47 -16.02
N ASN A 593 -5.82 4.76 -15.84
CA ASN A 593 -4.76 4.26 -16.71
C ASN A 593 -4.65 2.73 -16.61
N VAL A 594 -4.67 2.17 -15.39
CA VAL A 594 -4.54 0.72 -15.14
C VAL A 594 -5.80 -0.06 -15.52
N LEU A 595 -6.99 0.39 -15.11
CA LEU A 595 -8.23 -0.38 -15.23
C LEU A 595 -8.93 -0.16 -16.58
N SER A 596 -9.02 1.08 -17.04
CA SER A 596 -9.79 1.47 -18.24
C SER A 596 -8.91 1.48 -19.49
N SER A 597 -7.71 2.05 -19.38
CA SER A 597 -6.72 2.09 -20.48
C SER A 597 -5.81 0.85 -20.54
N ARG A 598 -5.95 -0.09 -19.59
CA ARG A 598 -5.18 -1.35 -19.50
C ARG A 598 -3.66 -1.18 -19.58
N LYS A 599 -3.15 -0.03 -19.13
CA LYS A 599 -1.71 0.27 -19.13
C LYS A 599 -1.01 -0.47 -17.99
N ASN A 600 0.30 -0.67 -18.12
CA ASN A 600 1.08 -1.22 -17.01
C ASN A 600 1.18 -0.19 -15.86
N MET A 601 1.51 -0.65 -14.66
CA MET A 601 1.53 0.19 -13.46
C MET A 601 2.64 1.26 -13.51
N ASN A 602 3.83 0.89 -13.99
CA ASN A 602 4.98 1.80 -14.08
C ASN A 602 4.68 3.03 -14.96
N ASP A 603 4.17 2.81 -16.18
CA ASP A 603 3.77 3.90 -17.07
C ASP A 603 2.62 4.70 -16.46
N SER A 604 1.67 4.04 -15.79
CA SER A 604 0.52 4.68 -15.15
C SER A 604 0.94 5.68 -14.05
N LEU A 605 2.00 5.37 -13.30
CA LEU A 605 2.61 6.26 -12.30
C LEU A 605 3.54 7.31 -12.93
N ALA A 606 4.14 7.02 -14.09
CA ALA A 606 5.03 7.93 -14.80
C ALA A 606 4.33 9.04 -15.58
N TYR A 607 3.05 8.88 -15.97
CA TYR A 607 2.34 9.94 -16.69
C TYR A 607 2.17 11.21 -15.85
N GLY A 608 2.25 12.36 -16.52
CA GLY A 608 1.80 13.63 -15.96
C GLY A 608 0.34 13.56 -15.53
N ARG A 609 0.02 14.21 -14.41
CA ARG A 609 -1.31 14.32 -13.79
C ARG A 609 -1.83 15.76 -13.89
N LEU A 610 -3.15 15.90 -13.83
CA LEU A 610 -3.83 17.19 -13.61
C LEU A 610 -4.53 17.22 -12.24
N HIS A 611 -4.77 18.42 -11.70
CA HIS A 611 -5.51 18.66 -10.47
C HIS A 611 -6.27 20.00 -10.54
N PRO A 612 -7.62 20.00 -10.49
CA PRO A 612 -8.40 21.24 -10.41
C PRO A 612 -8.36 21.81 -8.99
N GLN A 613 -7.73 22.97 -8.81
CA GLN A 613 -7.84 23.74 -7.57
C GLN A 613 -9.16 24.52 -7.58
N LEU A 614 -9.95 24.41 -6.49
CA LEU A 614 -11.29 25.03 -6.45
C LEU A 614 -11.25 26.55 -6.19
N GLN A 615 -10.25 27.03 -5.45
CA GLN A 615 -10.08 28.45 -5.10
C GLN A 615 -8.58 28.82 -5.08
N PRO A 616 -8.13 29.75 -5.95
CA PRO A 616 -8.80 30.18 -7.18
C PRO A 616 -9.10 28.98 -8.11
N ASP A 617 -10.10 29.14 -8.98
CA ASP A 617 -10.45 28.14 -10.01
C ASP A 617 -9.37 28.10 -11.09
N THR A 618 -8.40 27.20 -10.90
CA THR A 618 -7.18 27.00 -11.70
C THR A 618 -6.95 25.50 -11.87
N LEU A 619 -6.61 25.06 -13.07
CA LEU A 619 -6.23 23.69 -13.38
C LEU A 619 -4.71 23.54 -13.31
N LEU A 620 -4.20 22.89 -12.28
CA LEU A 620 -2.79 22.58 -12.16
C LEU A 620 -2.46 21.34 -13.01
N VAL A 621 -1.33 21.34 -13.73
CA VAL A 621 -0.83 20.19 -14.50
C VAL A 621 0.65 19.94 -14.22
N ASP A 622 1.07 18.68 -14.23
CA ASP A 622 2.50 18.33 -14.16
C ASP A 622 3.26 18.87 -15.39
N SER A 623 4.56 19.06 -15.23
CA SER A 623 5.48 19.56 -16.26
C SER A 623 5.51 18.70 -17.53
N GLU A 624 5.21 17.39 -17.45
CA GLU A 624 5.24 16.49 -18.61
C GLU A 624 4.01 16.61 -19.54
N PHE A 625 3.05 17.50 -19.27
CA PHE A 625 1.98 17.80 -20.24
C PHE A 625 2.55 18.46 -21.49
N SER A 626 2.09 18.03 -22.67
CA SER A 626 2.45 18.67 -23.94
C SER A 626 1.79 20.05 -24.08
N GLU A 627 2.40 20.94 -24.88
CA GLU A 627 1.79 22.26 -25.18
C GLU A 627 0.42 22.10 -25.84
N ASP A 628 0.26 21.15 -26.77
CA ASP A 628 -1.01 20.81 -27.43
C ASP A 628 -2.13 20.46 -26.43
N GLU A 629 -1.80 19.76 -25.33
CA GLU A 629 -2.76 19.41 -24.27
C GLU A 629 -3.11 20.61 -23.39
N VAL A 630 -2.14 21.48 -23.12
CA VAL A 630 -2.36 22.74 -22.37
C VAL A 630 -3.21 23.71 -23.19
N GLU A 631 -2.90 23.91 -24.48
CA GLU A 631 -3.69 24.73 -25.39
C GLU A 631 -5.12 24.19 -25.51
N LEU A 632 -5.29 22.87 -25.65
CA LEU A 632 -6.63 22.25 -25.70
C LEU A 632 -7.46 22.51 -24.43
N LEU A 633 -6.85 22.44 -23.25
CA LEU A 633 -7.51 22.75 -21.99
C LEU A 633 -7.85 24.26 -21.88
N GLN A 634 -6.94 25.14 -22.31
CA GLN A 634 -7.15 26.59 -22.34
C GLN A 634 -8.25 27.01 -23.33
N VAL A 635 -8.31 26.40 -24.52
CA VAL A 635 -9.37 26.60 -25.51
C VAL A 635 -10.74 26.18 -24.97
N LYS A 636 -10.79 25.17 -24.09
CA LYS A 636 -12.00 24.77 -23.35
C LYS A 636 -12.27 25.65 -22.12
N GLY A 637 -11.50 26.70 -21.87
CA GLY A 637 -11.73 27.66 -20.78
C GLY A 637 -11.02 27.35 -19.46
N HIS A 638 -10.22 26.29 -19.36
CA HIS A 638 -9.43 26.04 -18.15
C HIS A 638 -8.28 27.04 -18.02
N LYS A 639 -8.11 27.62 -16.82
CA LYS A 639 -6.91 28.41 -16.49
C LYS A 639 -5.81 27.44 -16.08
N VAL A 640 -4.91 27.11 -17.01
CA VAL A 640 -3.89 26.09 -16.78
C VAL A 640 -2.61 26.69 -16.20
N GLU A 641 -2.12 26.13 -15.09
CA GLU A 641 -0.81 26.44 -14.50
C GLU A 641 0.04 25.15 -14.42
N ARG A 642 1.33 25.25 -14.76
CA ARG A 642 2.27 24.12 -14.70
C ARG A 642 2.96 24.06 -13.33
N MET A 643 3.14 22.86 -12.81
CA MET A 643 3.99 22.55 -11.65
C MET A 643 4.98 21.44 -12.03
N ASP A 644 6.15 21.38 -11.37
CA ASP A 644 7.13 20.34 -11.63
C ASP A 644 6.55 18.94 -11.35
N VAL A 645 6.03 18.74 -10.13
CA VAL A 645 5.36 17.52 -9.66
C VAL A 645 4.17 17.89 -8.76
N LEU A 646 2.97 17.44 -9.11
CA LEU A 646 1.74 17.66 -8.33
C LEU A 646 1.60 16.68 -7.15
N SER A 647 2.05 15.44 -7.34
CA SER A 647 1.85 14.36 -6.38
C SER A 647 2.86 13.24 -6.59
N LEU A 648 2.99 12.33 -5.62
CA LEU A 648 3.71 11.07 -5.71
C LEU A 648 2.73 9.94 -5.43
N VAL A 649 2.71 8.91 -6.28
CA VAL A 649 1.82 7.73 -6.11
C VAL A 649 2.66 6.47 -6.03
N GLU A 650 2.46 5.72 -4.95
CA GLU A 650 3.13 4.45 -4.70
C GLU A 650 2.10 3.31 -4.78
N ALA A 651 2.45 2.19 -5.40
CA ALA A 651 1.52 1.10 -5.66
C ALA A 651 2.13 -0.30 -5.54
N THR A 652 1.33 -1.26 -5.06
CA THR A 652 1.56 -2.70 -5.30
C THR A 652 0.52 -3.22 -6.27
N ARG A 653 0.93 -4.15 -7.14
CA ARG A 653 0.06 -4.80 -8.12
C ARG A 653 0.28 -6.30 -8.10
N ARG A 654 -0.81 -7.07 -8.06
CA ARG A 654 -0.79 -8.51 -8.34
C ARG A 654 -1.59 -8.82 -9.58
N THR A 655 -0.98 -9.56 -10.51
CA THR A 655 -1.65 -10.13 -11.69
C THR A 655 -1.29 -11.61 -11.71
N ASN A 656 -2.29 -12.49 -11.57
CA ASN A 656 -2.10 -13.91 -11.27
C ASN A 656 -1.19 -14.10 -10.05
N ASP A 657 -0.09 -14.85 -10.19
CA ASP A 657 0.89 -15.09 -9.13
C ASP A 657 2.08 -14.12 -9.12
N LEU A 658 2.10 -13.14 -10.04
CA LEU A 658 3.14 -12.10 -10.08
C LEU A 658 2.71 -10.90 -9.22
N ILE A 659 3.35 -10.74 -8.06
CA ILE A 659 3.19 -9.57 -7.18
C ILE A 659 4.38 -8.62 -7.37
N ILE A 660 4.12 -7.36 -7.76
CA ILE A 660 5.16 -6.34 -7.91
C ILE A 660 4.88 -5.10 -7.06
N ALA A 661 5.96 -4.50 -6.56
CA ALA A 661 5.99 -3.14 -6.03
C ALA A 661 6.37 -2.17 -7.15
N VAL A 662 5.75 -0.99 -7.19
CA VAL A 662 6.03 0.08 -8.15
C VAL A 662 6.00 1.42 -7.45
N LYS A 663 7.08 2.19 -7.62
CA LYS A 663 7.22 3.54 -7.08
C LYS A 663 6.98 4.62 -8.13
N ASP A 664 6.65 5.84 -7.71
CA ASP A 664 6.65 6.99 -8.60
C ASP A 664 8.10 7.22 -9.09
N PRO A 665 8.36 7.33 -10.40
CA PRO A 665 9.70 7.63 -10.90
C PRO A 665 10.21 9.00 -10.43
N ARG A 666 9.31 9.91 -10.04
CA ARG A 666 9.63 11.25 -9.54
C ARG A 666 10.00 11.30 -8.06
N SER A 667 9.67 10.26 -7.28
CA SER A 667 10.08 10.22 -5.87
C SER A 667 11.58 9.93 -5.76
N ALA A 668 12.32 10.81 -5.08
CA ALA A 668 13.76 10.68 -4.89
C ALA A 668 14.11 9.57 -3.87
N ASP A 669 13.36 9.50 -2.77
CA ASP A 669 13.68 8.65 -1.62
C ASP A 669 12.90 7.32 -1.56
N ALA A 670 11.79 7.20 -2.30
CA ALA A 670 10.98 5.98 -2.31
C ALA A 670 11.72 4.78 -2.90
N SER A 671 11.34 3.59 -2.44
CA SER A 671 11.80 2.33 -3.02
C SER A 671 10.67 1.32 -3.11
N ALA A 672 10.80 0.43 -4.09
CA ALA A 672 9.88 -0.65 -4.38
C ALA A 672 10.67 -1.95 -4.43
N LEU A 673 10.36 -2.90 -3.55
CA LEU A 673 11.01 -4.21 -3.47
C LEU A 673 9.99 -5.33 -3.65
N SER A 674 10.36 -6.36 -4.42
CA SER A 674 9.52 -7.53 -4.74
C SER A 674 10.31 -8.80 -4.43
N LEU A 675 9.75 -9.70 -3.60
CA LEU A 675 10.40 -10.89 -3.07
C LEU A 675 10.52 -11.95 -4.18
N PRO A 676 11.72 -12.24 -4.71
CA PRO A 676 11.85 -13.30 -5.71
C PRO A 676 11.42 -14.66 -5.12
N ASN A 677 10.85 -15.52 -5.95
CA ASN A 677 10.64 -16.92 -5.62
C ASN A 677 11.99 -17.56 -5.25
N VAL A 678 12.22 -17.82 -3.96
CA VAL A 678 13.33 -18.66 -3.51
C VAL A 678 12.80 -20.10 -3.46
N PRO A 679 13.36 -21.03 -4.25
CA PRO A 679 12.89 -22.42 -4.34
C PRO A 679 13.21 -23.26 -3.09
#